data_AF-A0A6A5SAU4-F1
#
_entry.id   AF-A0A6A5SAU4-F1
#
_cell.length_a   1.000
_cell.length_b   1.000
_cell.length_c   1.000
_cell.angle_alpha   90.00
_cell.angle_beta   90.00
_cell.angle_gamma   90.00
#
_symmetry.space_group_name_H-M   'P 1'
#
loop_
_entity.id
_entity.type
_entity.pdbx_description
1 polymer ?
#
loop_
_entity_poly.entity_id
_entity_poly.type
_entity_poly.pdbx_seq_one_letter_code
_entity_poly.pdbx_strand_id
1 'polypeptide(L)'
;MSSRVKVPWRDRLTCSAILLPGHLQYTQSYDGTDDDVTTPPTSEPATDHEYDHEQESEDFESFNSSKDLAGAKNNKQLGSLLNGPQWQKLKPEGRTDKVDYNISEVPKKNPARPVKKRRRRHPKNTAATDIRKSPHEVDPETAARWKKRAEKEIGTQGDRNRWIYEGAPGPLEFPRDFTQVLLEDPVLKIRNMRVAGYAQPNRPENNIVQEYLSPDDAYVEDFQGFKRLTDAEKVEVIAREAEDFGLEKPQGWNVSFHYNPHVEYHHFGSSHPMKPWRLTLTKQLVLAYGLEFTMDLYEPRPANFKELEIFHDRDYLSYLSNITPQNAQPDDEKYISFGFGGESNDCPVFDGLWNYVSLYTGASLSAAWNLLNKRSDIAINWSGGLHHAKKNLASGFCYVNDIVIAIQLLLTQHQRVLYIDIDVHHGDGVEQAFESTDRVFTLSYHKYGIDKHGYPFFPGTGNVDDMGPTDPANRGKGHCLNIPIDDGIDDDQYKWLFKTVTSAVIDKYNPQAIVLQSGADSLGGDRLGRFNLNIKAHGYCIETVKASGLPLLLIGGGGYTPRNVARTWCHETSVCVGAELHDELPAHIPYRQAFQGAENGDGLLYPDLHNTKRHENLNSQAKLHKLVEQALENLRYLEGAPSVVVNTKGISEEEIMKVREMVEQELEDEAEERHQLSVENNRRKRERNVGGRGERR
;
A
#
# COMPACT_ATOMS: atom_id res chain seq x y z
N MET A 1 15.52 -17.28 3.83
CA MET A 1 16.91 -16.85 3.58
C MET A 1 16.91 -15.94 2.35
N SER A 2 16.93 -14.62 2.55
CA SER A 2 17.03 -13.65 1.45
C SER A 2 18.51 -13.39 1.21
N SER A 3 19.02 -13.85 0.07
CA SER A 3 20.36 -13.57 -0.42
C SER A 3 20.49 -12.07 -0.71
N ARG A 4 21.54 -11.43 -0.19
CA ARG A 4 22.00 -10.11 -0.64
C ARG A 4 22.46 -10.21 -2.09
N VAL A 5 21.54 -10.25 -3.05
CA VAL A 5 21.89 -10.05 -4.44
C VAL A 5 21.58 -8.59 -4.73
N LYS A 6 22.63 -7.77 -4.86
CA LYS A 6 22.53 -6.50 -5.57
C LYS A 6 22.29 -6.85 -7.04
N VAL A 7 21.06 -7.20 -7.40
CA VAL A 7 20.66 -7.29 -8.81
C VAL A 7 20.52 -5.85 -9.30
N PRO A 8 21.17 -5.43 -10.39
CA PRO A 8 20.98 -4.09 -10.92
C PRO A 8 19.53 -3.97 -11.41
N TRP A 9 18.74 -3.16 -10.71
CA TRP A 9 17.43 -2.68 -11.14
C TRP A 9 17.43 -1.96 -12.50
N ARG A 10 18.64 -1.71 -13.01
CA ARG A 10 18.99 -0.74 -14.03
C ARG A 10 18.83 -1.28 -15.45
N ASP A 11 18.80 -2.61 -15.64
CA ASP A 11 18.48 -3.26 -16.92
C ASP A 11 17.07 -2.93 -17.43
N ARG A 12 16.22 -2.31 -16.59
CA ARG A 12 14.82 -1.98 -16.91
C ARG A 12 14.52 -0.48 -17.05
N LEU A 13 15.51 0.42 -16.96
CA LEU A 13 15.33 1.83 -17.40
C LEU A 13 15.24 1.94 -18.93
N THR A 14 15.70 0.92 -19.66
CA THR A 14 15.72 0.85 -21.13
C THR A 14 14.64 -0.05 -21.72
N CYS A 15 13.99 -0.91 -20.92
CA CYS A 15 12.90 -1.76 -21.38
C CYS A 15 11.69 -0.91 -21.76
N SER A 16 11.53 -0.73 -23.06
CA SER A 16 10.34 -0.13 -23.66
C SER A 16 9.16 -1.07 -23.39
N ALA A 17 8.20 -0.63 -22.58
CA ALA A 17 6.84 -1.17 -22.68
C ALA A 17 6.30 -0.83 -24.07
N ILE A 18 6.59 -1.68 -25.06
CA ILE A 18 6.03 -1.55 -26.40
C ILE A 18 4.56 -1.98 -26.30
N LEU A 19 3.68 -1.01 -26.08
CA LEU A 19 2.27 -1.12 -26.42
C LEU A 19 2.15 -0.89 -27.93
N LEU A 20 2.22 -1.97 -28.72
CA LEU A 20 1.73 -1.95 -30.10
C LEU A 20 0.47 -2.83 -30.20
N PRO A 21 -0.61 -2.32 -30.81
CA PRO A 21 -1.81 -3.12 -31.05
C PRO A 21 -1.60 -3.99 -32.29
N GLY A 22 -1.73 -5.31 -32.14
CA GLY A 22 -1.92 -6.23 -33.26
C GLY A 22 -0.99 -7.44 -33.29
N HIS A 23 -1.61 -8.62 -33.20
CA HIS A 23 -1.08 -9.95 -33.51
C HIS A 23 0.09 -10.47 -32.67
N LEU A 24 -0.26 -11.20 -31.61
CA LEU A 24 0.58 -12.23 -31.01
C LEU A 24 -0.06 -13.61 -31.28
N GLN A 25 0.54 -14.37 -32.19
CA GLN A 25 0.56 -15.83 -32.07
C GLN A 25 1.82 -16.16 -31.26
N TYR A 26 1.65 -16.79 -30.10
CA TYR A 26 2.74 -17.43 -29.39
C TYR A 26 2.39 -18.90 -29.17
N THR A 27 3.20 -19.77 -29.77
CA THR A 27 3.23 -21.20 -29.52
C THR A 27 3.90 -21.45 -28.17
N GLN A 28 3.21 -22.20 -27.30
CA GLN A 28 3.72 -22.73 -26.04
C GLN A 28 4.69 -23.88 -26.28
N SER A 29 5.76 -23.97 -25.48
CA SER A 29 6.38 -25.24 -25.11
C SER A 29 6.70 -25.23 -23.61
N TYR A 30 6.08 -26.15 -22.89
CA TYR A 30 6.23 -26.44 -21.46
C TYR A 30 7.11 -27.70 -21.26
N ASP A 31 7.47 -27.93 -20.00
CA ASP A 31 8.10 -29.09 -19.34
C ASP A 31 9.63 -29.18 -19.32
N GLY A 32 10.29 -29.55 -18.21
CA GLY A 32 9.81 -29.95 -16.88
C GLY A 32 10.94 -30.58 -16.04
N THR A 33 10.92 -30.29 -14.73
CA THR A 33 11.26 -31.12 -13.54
C THR A 33 12.46 -32.09 -13.49
N ASP A 34 13.34 -31.81 -12.51
CA ASP A 34 13.79 -32.60 -11.33
C ASP A 34 14.51 -33.98 -11.38
N ASP A 35 15.46 -34.09 -10.42
CA ASP A 35 15.84 -35.23 -9.55
C ASP A 35 17.05 -36.17 -9.84
N ASP A 36 18.14 -35.96 -9.07
CA ASP A 36 18.62 -36.82 -7.94
C ASP A 36 20.01 -37.56 -7.96
N VAL A 37 20.63 -37.57 -6.76
CA VAL A 37 21.66 -38.42 -6.07
C VAL A 37 23.12 -38.61 -6.59
N THR A 38 24.14 -38.25 -5.76
CA THR A 38 25.12 -39.14 -5.04
C THR A 38 26.40 -38.44 -4.49
N THR A 39 26.85 -38.91 -3.32
CA THR A 39 27.87 -38.41 -2.34
C THR A 39 29.35 -38.87 -2.58
N PRO A 40 30.31 -38.79 -1.62
CA PRO A 40 31.37 -37.76 -1.38
C PRO A 40 32.83 -38.29 -1.54
N PRO A 41 33.93 -37.58 -1.12
CA PRO A 41 34.56 -37.90 0.20
C PRO A 41 35.42 -36.80 0.93
N THR A 42 35.41 -36.88 2.28
CA THR A 42 36.46 -36.82 3.36
C THR A 42 37.63 -35.80 3.48
N SER A 43 37.68 -35.18 4.70
CA SER A 43 38.73 -35.12 5.77
C SER A 43 39.96 -34.15 5.77
N GLU A 44 39.91 -33.19 6.74
CA GLU A 44 40.91 -32.78 7.79
C GLU A 44 42.29 -32.15 7.45
N PRO A 45 43.02 -31.47 8.40
CA PRO A 45 42.69 -31.09 9.80
C PRO A 45 43.03 -29.62 10.23
N ALA A 46 42.72 -29.35 11.50
CA ALA A 46 42.89 -28.12 12.29
C ALA A 46 44.32 -27.84 12.81
N THR A 47 44.55 -26.62 13.32
CA THR A 47 45.51 -26.34 14.42
C THR A 47 44.99 -25.24 15.35
N ASP A 48 45.18 -25.51 16.65
CA ASP A 48 44.80 -24.74 17.84
C ASP A 48 45.73 -23.55 18.14
N HIS A 49 45.24 -22.59 18.94
CA HIS A 49 46.03 -21.95 20.00
C HIS A 49 45.14 -21.49 21.17
N GLU A 50 45.49 -21.98 22.36
CA GLU A 50 44.96 -21.72 23.71
C GLU A 50 45.48 -20.43 24.37
N TYR A 51 44.92 -20.16 25.57
CA TYR A 51 45.32 -19.28 26.69
C TYR A 51 44.69 -17.87 26.70
N ASP A 52 44.13 -17.32 27.79
CA ASP A 52 44.05 -17.75 29.19
C ASP A 52 42.94 -17.00 29.94
N HIS A 53 42.52 -17.57 31.08
CA HIS A 53 41.60 -16.98 32.07
C HIS A 53 42.28 -15.87 32.89
N GLU A 54 41.53 -14.84 33.32
CA GLU A 54 41.63 -14.30 34.69
C GLU A 54 40.41 -13.44 35.07
N GLN A 55 39.96 -13.62 36.31
CA GLN A 55 38.90 -12.89 37.01
C GLN A 55 39.42 -11.51 37.46
N GLU A 56 38.54 -10.52 37.60
CA GLU A 56 38.48 -9.73 38.84
C GLU A 56 37.20 -8.88 38.92
N SER A 57 36.59 -8.98 40.10
CA SER A 57 35.56 -8.12 40.67
C SER A 57 36.17 -6.82 41.19
N GLU A 58 35.42 -5.71 41.19
CA GLU A 58 35.26 -4.86 42.39
C GLU A 58 34.27 -3.71 42.17
N ASP A 59 33.39 -3.55 43.16
CA ASP A 59 32.64 -2.34 43.48
C ASP A 59 33.60 -1.20 43.89
N PHE A 60 33.28 0.07 43.62
CA PHE A 60 33.10 1.08 44.68
C PHE A 60 32.67 2.46 44.18
N GLU A 61 31.90 3.09 45.05
CA GLU A 61 31.39 4.45 45.01
C GLU A 61 32.48 5.54 45.09
N SER A 62 32.06 6.76 44.70
CA SER A 62 32.18 8.00 45.48
C SER A 62 33.07 9.14 44.94
N PHE A 63 32.41 10.30 44.85
CA PHE A 63 32.84 11.61 45.33
C PHE A 63 33.90 12.45 44.57
N ASN A 64 33.34 13.45 43.90
CA ASN A 64 33.44 14.89 44.23
C ASN A 64 34.66 15.73 43.82
N SER A 65 34.28 16.84 43.17
CA SER A 65 34.86 18.19 43.28
C SER A 65 36.13 18.45 42.45
N SER A 66 36.40 19.64 41.92
CA SER A 66 35.66 20.91 41.73
C SER A 66 36.64 21.89 41.06
N LYS A 67 36.07 23.01 40.56
CA LYS A 67 36.70 24.27 40.14
C LYS A 67 37.12 24.37 38.67
N ASP A 68 36.93 25.47 37.96
CA ASP A 68 36.12 26.69 38.08
C ASP A 68 36.46 27.45 36.81
N LEU A 69 35.48 28.07 36.13
CA LEU A 69 35.62 29.48 35.68
C LEU A 69 34.26 30.05 35.27
N ALA A 70 33.93 31.10 36.01
CA ALA A 70 32.70 31.87 36.08
C ALA A 70 32.29 32.66 34.82
N GLY A 71 30.99 33.01 34.78
CA GLY A 71 30.44 34.15 34.03
C GLY A 71 28.96 33.99 33.71
N ALA A 72 28.04 33.94 34.70
CA ALA A 72 27.15 35.07 35.09
C ALA A 72 26.34 35.66 33.90
N LYS A 73 25.00 35.70 33.82
CA LYS A 73 23.89 35.81 34.80
C LYS A 73 22.64 35.19 34.14
N ASN A 74 22.00 34.18 34.73
CA ASN A 74 20.83 34.22 35.65
C ASN A 74 19.55 34.88 35.06
N ASN A 75 18.32 34.39 35.26
CA ASN A 75 17.66 33.17 35.79
C ASN A 75 16.17 33.63 35.97
N LYS A 76 15.09 32.89 35.68
CA LYS A 76 14.47 31.81 36.49
C LYS A 76 13.13 31.46 35.83
N GLN A 77 12.89 30.19 35.48
CA GLN A 77 12.17 29.13 36.24
C GLN A 77 10.65 29.35 36.36
N LEU A 78 9.82 28.52 35.72
CA LEU A 78 9.35 27.16 36.12
C LEU A 78 8.51 27.15 37.41
N GLY A 79 7.24 26.70 37.29
CA GLY A 79 6.58 25.95 38.37
C GLY A 79 5.10 26.24 38.67
N SER A 80 4.24 25.34 38.18
CA SER A 80 3.08 24.76 38.90
C SER A 80 1.72 25.48 38.99
N LEU A 81 0.71 24.62 39.19
CA LEU A 81 -0.72 24.82 39.56
C LEU A 81 -1.69 24.67 38.37
N LEU A 82 -2.33 23.52 38.14
CA LEU A 82 -3.41 22.92 38.95
C LEU A 82 -4.37 23.98 39.52
N ASN A 83 -5.44 24.27 38.77
CA ASN A 83 -6.83 24.41 39.24
C ASN A 83 -7.67 25.09 38.13
N GLY A 84 -8.72 24.41 37.67
CA GLY A 84 -9.73 25.02 36.81
C GLY A 84 -10.57 26.05 37.57
N PRO A 85 -11.32 26.94 36.90
CA PRO A 85 -12.36 27.71 37.55
C PRO A 85 -13.75 27.22 37.19
N GLN A 86 -14.51 26.96 38.25
CA GLN A 86 -15.96 26.86 38.30
C GLN A 86 -16.64 28.18 37.91
N TRP A 87 -17.81 28.01 37.30
CA TRP A 87 -18.96 28.90 37.21
C TRP A 87 -19.02 30.12 38.14
N GLN A 88 -19.24 31.30 37.55
CA GLN A 88 -19.98 32.39 38.20
C GLN A 88 -21.01 33.00 37.24
N LYS A 89 -22.27 32.98 37.69
CA LYS A 89 -23.42 33.70 37.11
C LYS A 89 -23.28 35.19 37.42
N LEU A 90 -23.41 36.04 36.41
CA LEU A 90 -23.93 37.41 36.57
C LEU A 90 -24.87 37.73 35.39
N LYS A 91 -26.09 38.18 35.74
CA LYS A 91 -27.08 38.91 34.91
C LYS A 91 -27.30 40.27 35.62
N PRO A 92 -28.16 41.20 35.13
CA PRO A 92 -28.12 41.92 33.86
C PRO A 92 -28.45 43.44 34.03
N GLU A 93 -27.78 44.35 33.33
CA GLU A 93 -28.21 45.76 33.17
C GLU A 93 -27.65 46.25 31.82
N GLY A 94 -28.30 47.01 30.93
CA GLY A 94 -29.60 47.66 30.91
C GLY A 94 -29.49 48.92 30.01
N ARG A 95 -30.34 49.00 28.97
CA ARG A 95 -30.73 50.18 28.16
C ARG A 95 -29.69 50.87 27.26
N THR A 96 -30.00 51.49 26.12
CA THR A 96 -31.12 51.59 25.15
C THR A 96 -30.58 52.46 23.99
N ASP A 97 -30.99 52.22 22.76
CA ASP A 97 -31.63 53.26 21.93
C ASP A 97 -32.35 52.65 20.72
N LYS A 98 -33.58 53.14 20.53
CA LYS A 98 -34.55 52.78 19.48
C LYS A 98 -34.41 53.74 18.30
N VAL A 99 -34.73 53.28 17.07
CA VAL A 99 -35.70 53.97 16.19
C VAL A 99 -36.41 52.93 15.30
N ASP A 100 -37.74 52.92 15.37
CA ASP A 100 -38.71 52.19 14.53
C ASP A 100 -39.10 53.03 13.29
N TYR A 101 -39.49 52.36 12.19
CA TYR A 101 -40.59 52.85 11.32
C TYR A 101 -41.47 51.69 10.78
N ASN A 102 -42.78 51.88 10.96
CA ASN A 102 -43.96 51.04 10.65
C ASN A 102 -44.23 50.83 9.14
N ILE A 103 -44.61 49.63 8.67
CA ILE A 103 -45.96 49.02 8.45
C ILE A 103 -46.79 49.55 7.26
N SER A 104 -47.17 48.64 6.35
CA SER A 104 -48.51 48.36 5.74
C SER A 104 -48.30 47.60 4.41
N GLU A 105 -49.12 46.71 3.85
CA GLU A 105 -50.39 46.05 4.14
C GLU A 105 -50.55 44.88 3.12
N VAL A 106 -51.49 43.97 3.37
CA VAL A 106 -51.84 42.75 2.61
C VAL A 106 -52.65 43.08 1.34
N PRO A 107 -52.70 42.19 0.31
CA PRO A 107 -54.02 41.72 -0.14
C PRO A 107 -54.11 40.21 -0.48
N LYS A 108 -55.33 39.67 -0.37
CA LYS A 108 -55.77 38.27 -0.59
C LYS A 108 -56.50 38.09 -1.94
N LYS A 109 -56.42 36.84 -2.46
CA LYS A 109 -57.36 36.03 -3.32
C LYS A 109 -57.23 36.03 -4.88
N ASN A 110 -56.66 34.91 -5.41
CA ASN A 110 -57.12 33.89 -6.41
C ASN A 110 -58.02 34.25 -7.63
N PRO A 111 -57.83 33.60 -8.82
CA PRO A 111 -58.22 32.19 -9.02
C PRO A 111 -57.41 31.28 -10.00
N ALA A 112 -57.46 29.98 -9.69
CA ALA A 112 -57.41 28.69 -10.43
C ALA A 112 -56.97 28.52 -11.93
N ARG A 113 -56.20 27.40 -12.11
CA ARG A 113 -56.10 26.36 -13.20
C ARG A 113 -55.10 26.54 -14.37
N PRO A 114 -54.57 25.44 -14.99
CA PRO A 114 -54.58 24.00 -14.63
C PRO A 114 -53.20 23.29 -14.66
N VAL A 115 -53.06 22.26 -13.82
CA VAL A 115 -51.95 21.29 -13.79
C VAL A 115 -52.14 20.22 -14.87
N LYS A 116 -51.14 20.00 -15.73
CA LYS A 116 -51.09 18.88 -16.67
C LYS A 116 -50.70 17.59 -15.94
N LYS A 117 -51.68 16.69 -15.76
CA LYS A 117 -51.49 15.29 -15.35
C LYS A 117 -50.77 14.51 -16.46
N ARG A 118 -49.66 13.84 -16.14
CA ARG A 118 -49.12 12.75 -16.98
C ARG A 118 -49.39 11.41 -16.28
N ARG A 119 -50.08 10.54 -17.02
CA ARG A 119 -50.75 9.31 -16.58
C ARG A 119 -49.73 8.22 -16.23
N ARG A 120 -49.82 7.66 -15.01
CA ARG A 120 -49.39 6.27 -14.72
C ARG A 120 -50.41 5.32 -15.36
N ARG A 121 -49.93 4.29 -16.07
CA ARG A 121 -50.73 3.15 -16.53
C ARG A 121 -50.26 1.91 -15.77
N HIS A 122 -51.19 1.29 -15.04
CA HIS A 122 -51.21 -0.16 -14.78
C HIS A 122 -52.16 -0.82 -15.77
N PRO A 123 -51.97 -2.11 -16.04
CA PRO A 123 -53.00 -3.12 -15.71
C PRO A 123 -52.39 -4.31 -14.92
N LYS A 124 -52.92 -4.70 -13.75
CA LYS A 124 -54.01 -5.69 -13.49
C LYS A 124 -53.67 -7.09 -14.02
N ASN A 125 -53.35 -8.07 -13.17
CA ASN A 125 -54.22 -9.08 -12.50
C ASN A 125 -53.51 -10.44 -12.79
N THR A 126 -53.43 -11.49 -11.96
CA THR A 126 -54.37 -12.07 -10.98
C THR A 126 -53.69 -13.19 -10.17
N ALA A 127 -54.27 -13.44 -9.00
CA ALA A 127 -54.41 -14.71 -8.28
C ALA A 127 -53.23 -15.25 -7.42
N ALA A 128 -53.53 -15.26 -6.11
CA ALA A 128 -52.87 -16.03 -5.06
C ALA A 128 -53.28 -17.52 -5.10
N THR A 129 -52.45 -18.41 -4.56
CA THR A 129 -52.83 -19.43 -3.55
C THR A 129 -51.62 -20.23 -3.06
N ASP A 130 -51.62 -20.50 -1.75
CA ASP A 130 -50.75 -21.42 -1.00
C ASP A 130 -50.75 -22.86 -1.55
N ILE A 131 -49.66 -23.63 -1.32
CA ILE A 131 -49.66 -24.97 -0.68
C ILE A 131 -48.22 -25.54 -0.59
N ARG A 132 -47.89 -26.06 0.60
CA ARG A 132 -46.73 -26.92 0.92
C ARG A 132 -46.74 -28.27 0.16
N LYS A 133 -45.58 -28.80 -0.26
CA LYS A 133 -45.11 -30.21 -0.06
C LYS A 133 -43.73 -30.46 -0.72
N SER A 134 -43.00 -31.39 -0.12
CA SER A 134 -41.62 -31.88 -0.39
C SER A 134 -41.58 -33.02 -1.48
N PRO A 135 -40.50 -33.81 -1.66
CA PRO A 135 -39.61 -33.81 -2.84
C PRO A 135 -39.67 -35.09 -3.72
N HIS A 136 -38.90 -35.05 -4.82
CA HIS A 136 -38.50 -36.14 -5.75
C HIS A 136 -39.53 -36.72 -6.73
N GLU A 137 -39.24 -36.59 -8.03
CA GLU A 137 -39.12 -37.71 -8.97
C GLU A 137 -38.43 -37.23 -10.26
N VAL A 138 -37.32 -37.87 -10.63
CA VAL A 138 -36.62 -37.63 -11.90
C VAL A 138 -37.25 -38.56 -12.94
N ASP A 139 -37.65 -37.96 -14.06
CA ASP A 139 -38.30 -38.64 -15.18
C ASP A 139 -37.42 -39.76 -15.80
N PRO A 140 -37.98 -40.95 -16.11
CA PRO A 140 -37.26 -42.12 -16.64
C PRO A 140 -36.49 -41.88 -17.95
N GLU A 141 -36.82 -40.85 -18.73
CA GLU A 141 -36.13 -40.54 -19.99
C GLU A 141 -34.76 -39.88 -19.75
N THR A 142 -34.60 -39.22 -18.59
CA THR A 142 -33.34 -38.56 -18.19
C THR A 142 -32.31 -39.58 -17.69
N ALA A 143 -32.75 -40.63 -16.99
CA ALA A 143 -31.89 -41.72 -16.51
C ALA A 143 -31.35 -42.61 -17.66
N ALA A 144 -32.12 -42.80 -18.73
CA ALA A 144 -31.70 -43.58 -19.89
C ALA A 144 -30.60 -42.88 -20.72
N ARG A 145 -30.54 -41.54 -20.68
CA ARG A 145 -29.58 -40.74 -21.44
C ARG A 145 -28.18 -40.73 -20.82
N TRP A 146 -28.09 -40.92 -19.50
CA TRP A 146 -26.81 -40.94 -18.77
C TRP A 146 -26.13 -42.30 -18.83
N LYS A 147 -26.89 -43.39 -19.00
CA LYS A 147 -26.34 -44.75 -19.13
C LYS A 147 -25.67 -45.01 -20.48
N LYS A 148 -26.02 -44.26 -21.54
CA LYS A 148 -25.50 -44.46 -22.90
C LYS A 148 -24.19 -43.72 -23.21
N ARG A 149 -23.72 -42.86 -22.29
CA ARG A 149 -22.50 -42.06 -22.46
C ARG A 149 -21.31 -42.56 -21.64
N ALA A 150 -21.54 -43.52 -20.73
CA ALA A 150 -20.52 -44.10 -19.86
C ALA A 150 -19.95 -45.45 -20.38
N GLU A 151 -20.38 -45.94 -21.55
CA GLU A 151 -19.97 -47.24 -22.10
C GLU A 151 -19.15 -47.16 -23.40
N LYS A 152 -18.59 -45.99 -23.73
CA LYS A 152 -17.64 -45.88 -24.86
C LYS A 152 -16.32 -45.29 -24.40
N GLU A 153 -15.31 -46.15 -24.47
CA GLU A 153 -13.86 -45.86 -24.50
C GLU A 153 -13.10 -46.03 -23.17
N ILE A 154 -12.94 -47.32 -22.79
CA ILE A 154 -11.77 -47.87 -22.13
C ILE A 154 -11.28 -49.10 -22.94
N GLY A 155 -9.98 -49.16 -23.26
CA GLY A 155 -9.21 -50.34 -23.72
C GLY A 155 -8.97 -50.42 -25.24
N THR A 156 -7.80 -50.76 -25.81
CA THR A 156 -6.60 -51.48 -25.33
C THR A 156 -5.45 -51.39 -26.37
N GLN A 157 -4.20 -51.40 -25.86
CA GLN A 157 -2.90 -51.92 -26.37
C GLN A 157 -2.78 -52.65 -27.73
N GLY A 158 -1.62 -52.48 -28.40
CA GLY A 158 -1.11 -53.46 -29.38
C GLY A 158 0.08 -53.03 -30.25
N ASP A 159 1.24 -53.64 -30.00
CA ASP A 159 2.60 -53.46 -30.53
C ASP A 159 2.88 -54.08 -31.94
N ARG A 160 3.90 -53.58 -32.69
CA ARG A 160 4.87 -54.32 -33.57
C ARG A 160 5.52 -53.54 -34.75
N ASN A 161 6.86 -53.44 -34.70
CA ASN A 161 7.93 -53.68 -35.71
C ASN A 161 7.89 -53.08 -37.15
N ARG A 162 8.98 -52.39 -37.61
CA ARG A 162 10.11 -52.96 -38.43
C ARG A 162 11.16 -51.89 -38.93
N TRP A 163 12.46 -52.07 -38.55
CA TRP A 163 13.81 -51.86 -39.21
C TRP A 163 14.02 -50.72 -40.27
N ILE A 164 15.14 -49.98 -40.37
CA ILE A 164 16.56 -50.35 -40.64
C ILE A 164 17.53 -49.17 -40.28
N TYR A 165 18.76 -49.49 -39.88
CA TYR A 165 19.95 -48.65 -39.63
C TYR A 165 20.74 -48.33 -40.91
N GLU A 166 21.27 -47.11 -41.07
CA GLU A 166 22.44 -46.68 -41.87
C GLU A 166 22.58 -45.16 -41.67
N GLY A 167 23.69 -44.46 -41.40
CA GLY A 167 25.11 -44.68 -41.14
C GLY A 167 25.73 -43.26 -41.00
N ALA A 168 26.70 -43.06 -40.11
CA ALA A 168 27.42 -41.77 -39.96
C ALA A 168 28.63 -41.68 -40.91
N PRO A 169 29.00 -40.48 -41.39
CA PRO A 169 30.25 -39.81 -40.93
C PRO A 169 30.03 -38.29 -40.76
N GLY A 170 30.71 -37.49 -39.94
CA GLY A 170 32.14 -37.32 -39.60
C GLY A 170 32.46 -35.81 -39.77
N PRO A 171 33.24 -35.14 -38.88
CA PRO A 171 33.43 -33.68 -38.90
C PRO A 171 34.66 -33.25 -39.73
N LEU A 172 34.64 -32.06 -40.33
CA LEU A 172 35.81 -31.45 -40.99
C LEU A 172 35.97 -29.96 -40.67
N GLU A 173 37.24 -29.60 -40.45
CA GLU A 173 37.85 -28.39 -39.91
C GLU A 173 38.16 -27.28 -40.96
N PHE A 174 38.26 -26.02 -40.47
CA PHE A 174 39.19 -24.85 -40.73
C PHE A 174 39.80 -24.58 -42.15
N PRO A 175 40.30 -23.35 -42.53
CA PRO A 175 41.13 -22.43 -41.71
C PRO A 175 41.13 -20.90 -42.03
N ARG A 176 42.04 -20.19 -41.34
CA ARG A 176 42.34 -18.74 -41.26
C ARG A 176 43.26 -18.17 -42.37
N ASP A 177 43.21 -16.83 -42.48
CA ASP A 177 44.22 -15.81 -42.89
C ASP A 177 44.85 -15.81 -44.31
N PHE A 178 44.90 -14.62 -44.94
CA PHE A 178 46.13 -13.94 -45.41
C PHE A 178 45.86 -12.53 -46.02
N THR A 179 46.90 -11.71 -46.01
CA THR A 179 47.05 -10.25 -46.11
C THR A 179 47.29 -9.64 -47.52
N GLN A 180 46.75 -8.42 -47.72
CA GLN A 180 47.40 -7.15 -48.21
C GLN A 180 47.67 -6.85 -49.73
N VAL A 181 47.43 -5.56 -50.09
CA VAL A 181 48.22 -4.61 -50.96
C VAL A 181 47.54 -3.96 -52.21
N LEU A 182 47.34 -2.62 -52.10
CA LEU A 182 47.46 -1.45 -53.03
C LEU A 182 46.62 -1.24 -54.32
N LEU A 183 46.06 -0.01 -54.46
CA LEU A 183 46.34 1.07 -55.45
C LEU A 183 45.24 2.18 -55.35
N GLU A 184 45.54 3.38 -54.82
CA GLU A 184 45.81 4.68 -55.50
C GLU A 184 44.58 5.55 -55.90
N ASP A 185 44.24 6.52 -55.02
CA ASP A 185 44.07 8.01 -55.16
C ASP A 185 43.31 8.69 -56.35
N PRO A 186 43.00 10.02 -56.36
CA PRO A 186 42.65 11.04 -55.33
C PRO A 186 41.39 11.88 -55.73
N VAL A 187 41.03 12.94 -54.94
CA VAL A 187 40.77 14.37 -55.39
C VAL A 187 39.65 15.15 -54.63
N LEU A 188 40.12 16.17 -53.86
CA LEU A 188 39.60 17.55 -53.59
C LEU A 188 38.31 17.78 -52.74
N LYS A 189 38.11 18.85 -51.93
CA LYS A 189 38.91 19.98 -51.36
C LYS A 189 38.04 20.80 -50.36
N ILE A 190 38.62 21.16 -49.22
CA ILE A 190 38.84 22.51 -48.62
C ILE A 190 37.66 23.50 -48.40
N ARG A 191 37.54 23.99 -47.14
CA ARG A 191 37.71 25.41 -46.67
C ARG A 191 37.69 25.44 -45.11
N ASN A 192 38.79 25.74 -44.39
CA ASN A 192 39.48 27.04 -44.07
C ASN A 192 38.65 28.00 -43.18
N MET A 193 39.14 28.74 -42.16
CA MET A 193 40.47 29.00 -41.55
C MET A 193 40.37 30.04 -40.39
N ARG A 194 41.31 29.94 -39.40
CA ARG A 194 42.12 31.00 -38.69
C ARG A 194 41.42 31.96 -37.69
N VAL A 195 42.05 32.42 -36.59
CA VAL A 195 43.32 33.20 -36.39
C VAL A 195 43.87 33.01 -34.94
N ALA A 196 45.12 32.56 -34.66
CA ALA A 196 46.38 33.26 -34.23
C ALA A 196 46.27 34.39 -33.17
N GLY A 197 47.14 34.62 -32.15
CA GLY A 197 48.41 34.06 -31.66
C GLY A 197 49.02 34.93 -30.52
N TYR A 198 50.20 34.52 -30.02
CA TYR A 198 51.27 35.23 -29.26
C TYR A 198 51.38 35.25 -27.70
N ALA A 199 52.52 34.70 -27.27
CA ALA A 199 53.53 35.16 -26.27
C ALA A 199 53.40 34.87 -24.75
N GLN A 200 54.46 34.24 -24.22
CA GLN A 200 54.92 34.05 -22.82
C GLN A 200 56.01 35.12 -22.50
N PRO A 201 56.40 35.48 -21.23
CA PRO A 201 56.96 34.53 -20.22
C PRO A 201 56.92 34.84 -18.68
N ASN A 202 57.25 33.79 -17.89
CA ASN A 202 57.96 33.69 -16.57
C ASN A 202 57.24 33.61 -15.17
N ARG A 203 57.22 32.35 -14.63
CA ARG A 203 57.45 31.79 -13.24
C ARG A 203 56.55 32.16 -12.03
N PRO A 204 56.46 31.34 -10.94
CA PRO A 204 56.57 29.87 -10.77
C PRO A 204 55.38 29.22 -10.01
N GLU A 205 55.35 27.88 -10.05
CA GLU A 205 54.63 26.88 -9.22
C GLU A 205 53.66 27.34 -8.11
N ASN A 206 52.39 26.92 -8.26
CA ASN A 206 51.58 26.36 -7.17
C ASN A 206 50.68 25.27 -7.78
N ASN A 207 50.99 24.01 -7.47
CA ASN A 207 50.16 22.86 -7.78
C ASN A 207 48.85 22.94 -6.98
N ILE A 208 47.80 23.45 -7.61
CA ILE A 208 46.44 22.99 -7.35
C ILE A 208 46.03 22.38 -8.67
N VAL A 209 45.95 21.05 -8.71
CA VAL A 209 45.31 20.35 -9.82
C VAL A 209 43.83 20.72 -9.74
N GLN A 210 43.44 21.79 -10.42
CA GLN A 210 42.06 21.91 -10.88
C GLN A 210 41.92 20.83 -11.94
N GLU A 211 41.25 19.73 -11.58
CA GLU A 211 40.72 18.81 -12.58
C GLU A 211 39.77 19.61 -13.46
N TYR A 212 40.30 20.07 -14.59
CA TYR A 212 39.50 20.61 -15.66
C TYR A 212 38.69 19.45 -16.22
N LEU A 213 37.36 19.57 -16.11
CA LEU A 213 36.36 18.77 -16.81
C LEU A 213 36.86 18.46 -18.23
N SER A 214 36.84 17.18 -18.58
CA SER A 214 37.18 16.75 -19.93
C SER A 214 36.03 17.20 -20.86
N PRO A 215 36.30 17.77 -22.04
CA PRO A 215 35.26 18.02 -23.04
C PRO A 215 34.50 16.76 -23.49
N ASP A 216 35.01 15.57 -23.13
CA ASP A 216 34.39 14.27 -23.36
C ASP A 216 33.49 13.80 -22.20
N ASP A 217 33.27 14.64 -21.18
CA ASP A 217 32.30 14.37 -20.13
C ASP A 217 30.91 14.14 -20.76
N ALA A 218 30.32 12.96 -20.51
CA ALA A 218 29.05 12.53 -21.07
C ALA A 218 27.88 13.37 -20.52
N TYR A 219 27.82 14.64 -20.90
CA TYR A 219 26.67 15.49 -20.68
C TYR A 219 25.55 14.98 -21.57
N VAL A 220 24.52 14.42 -20.95
CA VAL A 220 23.38 13.89 -21.67
C VAL A 220 22.35 15.00 -21.82
N GLU A 221 22.28 15.59 -23.01
CA GLU A 221 21.27 16.61 -23.32
C GLU A 221 19.83 16.05 -23.29
N ASP A 222 19.65 14.76 -23.60
CA ASP A 222 18.34 14.12 -23.68
C ASP A 222 18.36 12.61 -23.40
N PHE A 223 17.18 12.03 -23.17
CA PHE A 223 17.05 10.59 -22.96
C PHE A 223 17.55 9.74 -24.16
N GLN A 224 17.58 10.26 -25.39
CA GLN A 224 18.12 9.49 -26.53
C GLN A 224 19.63 9.31 -26.43
N GLY A 225 20.34 10.32 -25.95
CA GLY A 225 21.73 10.23 -25.52
C GLY A 225 21.90 9.19 -24.43
N PHE A 226 21.11 9.31 -23.34
CA PHE A 226 21.16 8.39 -22.20
C PHE A 226 20.97 6.92 -22.61
N LYS A 227 20.01 6.67 -23.49
CA LYS A 227 19.64 5.32 -23.93
C LYS A 227 20.77 4.63 -24.70
N ARG A 228 21.64 5.38 -25.37
CA ARG A 228 22.78 4.84 -26.15
C ARG A 228 23.99 4.49 -25.28
N LEU A 229 24.02 4.96 -24.04
CA LEU A 229 25.09 4.65 -23.09
C LEU A 229 25.07 3.18 -22.66
N THR A 230 26.26 2.65 -22.37
CA THR A 230 26.43 1.38 -21.65
C THR A 230 25.87 1.50 -20.24
N ASP A 231 25.60 0.38 -19.58
CA ASP A 231 25.02 0.43 -18.23
C ASP A 231 25.98 1.02 -17.20
N ALA A 232 27.30 0.87 -17.37
CA ALA A 232 28.30 1.54 -16.53
C ALA A 232 28.24 3.07 -16.68
N GLU A 233 28.17 3.57 -17.91
CA GLU A 233 28.06 5.01 -18.19
C GLU A 233 26.73 5.59 -17.69
N LYS A 234 25.61 4.86 -17.82
CA LYS A 234 24.33 5.29 -17.23
C LYS A 234 24.42 5.47 -15.72
N VAL A 235 25.13 4.56 -15.05
CA VAL A 235 25.35 4.63 -13.60
C VAL A 235 26.18 5.83 -13.23
N GLU A 236 27.22 6.15 -14.02
CA GLU A 236 28.05 7.32 -13.80
C GLU A 236 27.25 8.63 -13.93
N VAL A 237 26.37 8.73 -14.95
CA VAL A 237 25.48 9.90 -15.11
C VAL A 237 24.57 10.07 -13.88
N ILE A 238 23.94 9.00 -13.40
CA ILE A 238 23.05 9.07 -12.23
C ILE A 238 23.85 9.31 -10.93
N ALA A 239 25.06 8.74 -10.81
CA ALA A 239 25.92 8.98 -9.67
C ALA A 239 26.38 10.44 -9.61
N ARG A 240 26.73 11.02 -10.75
CA ARG A 240 27.08 12.44 -10.86
C ARG A 240 25.90 13.33 -10.50
N GLU A 241 24.70 13.02 -10.98
CA GLU A 241 23.46 13.70 -10.55
C GLU A 241 23.30 13.64 -9.01
N ALA A 242 23.54 12.47 -8.41
CA ALA A 242 23.47 12.32 -6.96
C ALA A 242 24.52 13.18 -6.23
N GLU A 243 25.76 13.19 -6.72
CA GLU A 243 26.88 13.95 -6.15
C GLU A 243 26.68 15.46 -6.29
N ASP A 244 26.27 15.94 -7.46
CA ASP A 244 26.04 17.36 -7.75
C ASP A 244 24.96 17.97 -6.84
N PHE A 245 23.97 17.18 -6.45
CA PHE A 245 22.89 17.59 -5.55
C PHE A 245 23.05 17.09 -4.10
N GLY A 246 24.22 16.52 -3.74
CA GLY A 246 24.56 16.17 -2.36
C GLY A 246 23.70 15.05 -1.76
N LEU A 247 23.27 14.08 -2.57
CA LEU A 247 22.48 12.93 -2.14
C LEU A 247 23.35 11.90 -1.43
N GLU A 248 23.23 11.86 -0.11
CA GLU A 248 23.94 10.91 0.74
C GLU A 248 22.99 9.96 1.48
N LYS A 249 23.50 8.82 1.93
CA LYS A 249 22.75 7.97 2.85
C LYS A 249 22.48 8.72 4.16
N PRO A 250 21.27 8.64 4.71
CA PRO A 250 20.93 9.31 5.96
C PRO A 250 21.82 8.83 7.12
N GLN A 251 22.16 9.76 8.00
CA GLN A 251 22.95 9.48 9.20
C GLN A 251 22.01 9.21 10.39
N GLY A 252 22.11 8.03 10.99
CA GLY A 252 21.35 7.66 12.19
C GLY A 252 20.03 6.91 11.96
N TRP A 253 19.61 6.70 10.70
CA TRP A 253 18.52 5.79 10.35
C TRP A 253 18.76 5.16 8.97
N ASN A 254 18.12 4.03 8.71
CA ASN A 254 18.24 3.28 7.46
C ASN A 254 16.91 3.24 6.72
N VAL A 255 16.97 3.48 5.41
CA VAL A 255 15.80 3.39 4.51
C VAL A 255 15.98 2.22 3.56
N SER A 256 14.93 1.44 3.35
CA SER A 256 14.89 0.43 2.28
C SER A 256 13.70 0.61 1.34
N PHE A 257 13.91 0.24 0.08
CA PHE A 257 12.93 0.32 -1.00
C PHE A 257 12.67 -1.08 -1.55
N HIS A 258 11.43 -1.54 -1.43
CA HIS A 258 10.98 -2.88 -1.78
C HIS A 258 10.03 -2.80 -2.96
N TYR A 259 10.44 -3.34 -4.10
CA TYR A 259 9.59 -3.30 -5.28
C TYR A 259 9.91 -4.51 -6.16
N ASN A 260 8.92 -5.03 -6.88
CA ASN A 260 9.18 -6.05 -7.88
C ASN A 260 8.80 -5.52 -9.26
N PRO A 261 9.75 -5.34 -10.20
CA PRO A 261 9.49 -4.72 -11.50
C PRO A 261 8.51 -5.48 -12.39
N HIS A 262 8.21 -6.74 -12.09
CA HIS A 262 7.17 -7.48 -12.81
C HIS A 262 5.75 -6.94 -12.55
N VAL A 263 5.55 -6.16 -11.47
CA VAL A 263 4.25 -5.55 -11.17
C VAL A 263 3.81 -4.57 -12.26
N GLU A 264 4.77 -3.95 -12.95
CA GLU A 264 4.56 -2.92 -13.97
C GLU A 264 3.85 -3.42 -15.24
N TYR A 265 3.94 -4.73 -15.51
CA TYR A 265 3.40 -5.31 -16.75
C TYR A 265 1.88 -5.48 -16.73
N HIS A 266 1.24 -5.31 -15.57
CA HIS A 266 -0.18 -5.57 -15.40
C HIS A 266 -1.03 -4.40 -15.88
N HIS A 267 -2.19 -4.71 -16.46
CA HIS A 267 -3.07 -3.72 -17.08
C HIS A 267 -4.54 -4.06 -16.85
N PHE A 268 -5.23 -3.23 -16.06
CA PHE A 268 -6.63 -3.42 -15.63
C PHE A 268 -7.67 -3.27 -16.76
N GLY A 269 -7.24 -2.83 -17.95
CA GLY A 269 -8.13 -2.51 -19.08
C GLY A 269 -7.94 -1.08 -19.56
N SER A 270 -8.24 -0.84 -20.84
CA SER A 270 -7.87 0.41 -21.53
C SER A 270 -8.53 1.64 -20.92
N SER A 271 -9.82 1.55 -20.59
CA SER A 271 -10.60 2.61 -19.94
C SER A 271 -10.46 2.66 -18.41
N HIS A 272 -9.90 1.63 -17.79
CA HIS A 272 -9.85 1.53 -16.34
C HIS A 272 -8.92 2.59 -15.71
N PRO A 273 -9.33 3.29 -14.63
CA PRO A 273 -8.55 4.38 -14.05
C PRO A 273 -7.27 3.91 -13.33
N MET A 274 -7.30 2.75 -12.66
CA MET A 274 -6.09 2.15 -12.06
C MET A 274 -5.11 1.74 -13.17
N LYS A 275 -3.93 2.36 -13.17
CA LYS A 275 -2.84 2.09 -14.13
C LYS A 275 -1.55 1.74 -13.37
N PRO A 276 -1.16 0.46 -13.28
CA PRO A 276 0.15 0.08 -12.73
C PRO A 276 1.35 0.77 -13.38
N TRP A 277 1.21 1.30 -14.61
CA TRP A 277 2.19 2.17 -15.26
C TRP A 277 2.67 3.37 -14.41
N ARG A 278 1.86 3.86 -13.45
CA ARG A 278 2.31 4.87 -12.48
C ARG A 278 3.53 4.42 -11.66
N LEU A 279 3.70 3.11 -11.44
CA LEU A 279 4.86 2.51 -10.78
C LEU A 279 6.11 2.62 -11.64
N THR A 280 6.00 2.35 -12.95
CA THR A 280 7.08 2.61 -13.92
C THR A 280 7.51 4.06 -13.88
N LEU A 281 6.55 5.00 -13.88
CA LEU A 281 6.83 6.43 -13.81
C LEU A 281 7.50 6.84 -12.48
N THR A 282 7.10 6.23 -11.36
CA THR A 282 7.69 6.49 -10.04
C THR A 282 9.12 5.99 -9.98
N LYS A 283 9.32 4.72 -10.34
CA LYS A 283 10.63 4.06 -10.35
C LYS A 283 11.64 4.86 -11.17
N GLN A 284 11.29 5.28 -12.39
CA GLN A 284 12.23 6.06 -13.21
C GLN A 284 12.64 7.38 -12.54
N LEU A 285 11.75 8.06 -11.80
CA LEU A 285 12.10 9.31 -11.14
C LEU A 285 13.01 9.06 -9.94
N VAL A 286 12.66 8.07 -9.12
CA VAL A 286 13.51 7.65 -7.98
C VAL A 286 14.92 7.29 -8.44
N LEU A 287 15.04 6.53 -9.54
CA LEU A 287 16.34 6.16 -10.09
C LEU A 287 17.04 7.36 -10.75
N ALA A 288 16.34 8.17 -11.54
CA ALA A 288 16.97 9.27 -12.28
C ALA A 288 17.49 10.38 -11.37
N TYR A 289 16.80 10.66 -10.25
CA TYR A 289 17.29 11.57 -9.20
C TYR A 289 18.43 10.98 -8.37
N GLY A 290 18.85 9.72 -8.57
CA GLY A 290 19.93 9.11 -7.80
C GLY A 290 19.57 8.70 -6.37
N LEU A 291 18.28 8.71 -6.00
CA LEU A 291 17.84 8.29 -4.65
C LEU A 291 18.23 6.84 -4.34
N GLU A 292 18.45 6.00 -5.35
CA GLU A 292 18.96 4.63 -5.19
C GLU A 292 20.29 4.54 -4.42
N PHE A 293 21.12 5.59 -4.42
CA PHE A 293 22.37 5.62 -3.66
C PHE A 293 22.18 5.92 -2.17
N THR A 294 21.02 6.47 -1.80
CA THR A 294 20.70 6.93 -0.43
C THR A 294 19.97 5.87 0.40
N MET A 295 19.62 4.71 -0.18
CA MET A 295 18.83 3.67 0.46
C MET A 295 19.21 2.26 0.00
N ASP A 296 18.70 1.23 0.67
CA ASP A 296 18.90 -0.17 0.27
C ASP A 296 17.74 -0.67 -0.58
N LEU A 297 18.05 -1.20 -1.77
CA LEU A 297 17.05 -1.70 -2.71
C LEU A 297 16.88 -3.21 -2.57
N TYR A 298 15.63 -3.66 -2.53
CA TYR A 298 15.26 -5.07 -2.48
C TYR A 298 14.32 -5.37 -3.63
N GLU A 299 14.56 -6.48 -4.32
CA GLU A 299 13.62 -7.10 -5.27
C GLU A 299 12.90 -8.25 -4.55
N PRO A 300 11.69 -8.03 -4.01
CA PRO A 300 10.98 -9.03 -3.22
C PRO A 300 10.44 -10.13 -4.12
N ARG A 301 10.41 -11.37 -3.60
CA ARG A 301 9.68 -12.45 -4.26
C ARG A 301 8.16 -12.21 -4.20
N PRO A 302 7.37 -12.82 -5.08
CA PRO A 302 5.93 -12.90 -4.90
C PRO A 302 5.58 -13.56 -3.56
N ALA A 303 4.51 -13.09 -2.91
CA ALA A 303 3.87 -13.76 -1.79
C ALA A 303 3.33 -15.13 -2.23
N ASN A 304 3.47 -16.13 -1.38
CA ASN A 304 2.90 -17.44 -1.64
C ASN A 304 1.47 -17.53 -1.09
N PHE A 305 0.73 -18.57 -1.50
CA PHE A 305 -0.67 -18.77 -1.10
C PHE A 305 -0.87 -18.75 0.42
N LYS A 306 0.02 -19.41 1.19
CA LYS A 306 -0.10 -19.48 2.66
C LYS A 306 0.08 -18.13 3.35
N GLU A 307 0.90 -17.25 2.76
CA GLU A 307 1.08 -15.90 3.27
C GLU A 307 -0.16 -15.04 3.04
N LEU A 308 -0.82 -15.21 1.89
CA LEU A 308 -2.09 -14.53 1.61
C LEU A 308 -3.22 -15.06 2.51
N GLU A 309 -3.19 -16.35 2.82
CA GLU A 309 -4.14 -17.05 3.70
C GLU A 309 -4.09 -16.57 5.17
N ILE A 310 -3.06 -15.82 5.57
CA ILE A 310 -2.99 -15.20 6.91
C ILE A 310 -4.24 -14.34 7.18
N PHE A 311 -4.78 -13.70 6.14
CA PHE A 311 -5.99 -12.89 6.24
C PHE A 311 -7.14 -13.41 5.38
N HIS A 312 -6.87 -13.70 4.10
CA HIS A 312 -7.93 -14.00 3.14
C HIS A 312 -8.43 -15.44 3.25
N ASP A 313 -9.73 -15.62 2.99
CA ASP A 313 -10.33 -16.95 2.98
C ASP A 313 -9.74 -17.82 1.85
N ARG A 314 -9.49 -19.11 2.14
CA ARG A 314 -8.90 -20.06 1.17
C ARG A 314 -9.70 -20.18 -0.12
N ASP A 315 -11.03 -20.18 -0.02
CA ASP A 315 -11.92 -20.30 -1.17
C ASP A 315 -11.81 -19.09 -2.09
N TYR A 316 -11.68 -17.89 -1.51
CA TYR A 316 -11.46 -16.65 -2.26
C TYR A 316 -10.10 -16.66 -2.95
N LEU A 317 -9.03 -17.04 -2.25
CA LEU A 317 -7.69 -17.14 -2.84
C LEU A 317 -7.61 -18.21 -3.93
N SER A 318 -8.26 -19.36 -3.72
CA SER A 318 -8.33 -20.42 -4.73
C SER A 318 -9.07 -19.96 -5.98
N TYR A 319 -10.10 -19.12 -5.82
CA TYR A 319 -10.76 -18.50 -6.96
C TYR A 319 -9.84 -17.49 -7.66
N LEU A 320 -9.22 -16.58 -6.91
CA LEU A 320 -8.27 -15.59 -7.45
C LEU A 320 -7.09 -16.22 -8.20
N SER A 321 -6.59 -17.38 -7.74
CA SER A 321 -5.46 -18.06 -8.37
C SER A 321 -5.83 -18.73 -9.70
N ASN A 322 -7.11 -19.02 -9.91
CA ASN A 322 -7.60 -19.76 -11.08
C ASN A 322 -8.37 -18.89 -12.08
N ILE A 323 -8.89 -17.74 -11.67
CA ILE A 323 -9.67 -16.86 -12.54
C ILE A 323 -8.78 -16.19 -13.61
N THR A 324 -9.21 -16.27 -14.87
CA THR A 324 -8.57 -15.64 -16.03
C THR A 324 -9.65 -15.01 -16.93
N PRO A 325 -9.28 -14.09 -17.84
CA PRO A 325 -10.25 -13.53 -18.77
C PRO A 325 -10.97 -14.58 -19.64
N GLN A 326 -10.34 -15.74 -19.88
CA GLN A 326 -10.88 -16.80 -20.72
C GLN A 326 -11.90 -17.69 -20.00
N ASN A 327 -11.79 -17.83 -18.66
CA ASN A 327 -12.72 -18.62 -17.87
C ASN A 327 -13.67 -17.77 -17.00
N ALA A 328 -13.54 -16.45 -17.04
CA ALA A 328 -14.43 -15.53 -16.36
C ALA A 328 -15.88 -15.71 -16.83
N GLN A 329 -16.78 -15.93 -15.87
CA GLN A 329 -18.22 -16.05 -16.10
C GLN A 329 -18.94 -14.99 -15.28
N PRO A 330 -19.28 -13.83 -15.87
CA PRO A 330 -19.85 -12.70 -15.14
C PRO A 330 -21.18 -12.99 -14.42
N ASP A 331 -21.93 -13.98 -14.92
CA ASP A 331 -23.22 -14.41 -14.37
C ASP A 331 -23.07 -15.47 -13.26
N ASP A 332 -21.86 -15.96 -12.99
CA ASP A 332 -21.62 -16.98 -11.95
C ASP A 332 -21.75 -16.38 -10.53
N GLU A 333 -22.33 -17.17 -9.63
CA GLU A 333 -22.57 -16.75 -8.24
C GLU A 333 -21.26 -16.43 -7.51
N LYS A 334 -20.20 -17.22 -7.72
CA LYS A 334 -18.90 -16.95 -7.09
C LYS A 334 -18.28 -15.68 -7.65
N TYR A 335 -18.37 -15.47 -8.96
CA TYR A 335 -17.87 -14.26 -9.62
C TYR A 335 -18.47 -12.99 -8.99
N ILE A 336 -19.79 -12.97 -8.80
CA ILE A 336 -20.48 -11.84 -8.17
C ILE A 336 -20.14 -11.75 -6.68
N SER A 337 -20.19 -12.87 -5.93
CA SER A 337 -19.96 -12.88 -4.48
C SER A 337 -18.54 -12.46 -4.08
N PHE A 338 -17.55 -12.69 -4.95
CA PHE A 338 -16.16 -12.31 -4.73
C PHE A 338 -15.80 -10.92 -5.26
N GLY A 339 -16.79 -10.14 -5.73
CA GLY A 339 -16.63 -8.72 -6.03
C GLY A 339 -16.14 -8.41 -7.44
N PHE A 340 -16.23 -9.38 -8.36
CA PHE A 340 -15.91 -9.16 -9.77
C PHE A 340 -17.12 -8.70 -10.60
N GLY A 341 -18.34 -8.83 -10.05
CA GLY A 341 -19.60 -8.42 -10.68
C GLY A 341 -20.29 -7.25 -9.97
N GLY A 342 -21.52 -6.94 -10.39
CA GLY A 342 -22.35 -5.88 -9.80
C GLY A 342 -22.40 -4.58 -10.60
N GLU A 343 -23.07 -3.56 -10.04
CA GLU A 343 -23.34 -2.29 -10.73
C GLU A 343 -22.07 -1.44 -10.94
N SER A 344 -21.04 -1.58 -10.09
CA SER A 344 -19.76 -0.86 -10.24
C SER A 344 -18.81 -1.54 -11.23
N ASN A 345 -18.76 -2.88 -11.24
CA ASN A 345 -17.81 -3.69 -12.01
C ASN A 345 -16.39 -3.08 -12.03
N ASP A 346 -15.93 -2.65 -10.86
CA ASP A 346 -14.71 -1.87 -10.66
C ASP A 346 -13.48 -2.76 -10.48
N CYS A 347 -13.64 -4.04 -10.17
CA CYS A 347 -12.53 -4.99 -10.04
C CYS A 347 -12.49 -5.98 -11.23
N PRO A 348 -11.91 -5.60 -12.39
CA PRO A 348 -11.91 -6.44 -13.58
C PRO A 348 -10.99 -7.66 -13.47
N VAL A 349 -11.37 -8.76 -14.11
CA VAL A 349 -10.43 -9.86 -14.39
C VAL A 349 -9.50 -9.47 -15.54
N PHE A 350 -8.19 -9.58 -15.33
CA PHE A 350 -7.17 -9.33 -16.35
C PHE A 350 -6.06 -10.39 -16.32
N ASP A 351 -5.31 -10.50 -17.42
CA ASP A 351 -4.21 -11.46 -17.54
C ASP A 351 -3.13 -11.18 -16.49
N GLY A 352 -2.75 -12.22 -15.73
CA GLY A 352 -1.76 -12.11 -14.66
C GLY A 352 -2.29 -11.59 -13.33
N LEU A 353 -3.62 -11.53 -13.09
CA LEU A 353 -4.19 -11.06 -11.83
C LEU A 353 -3.56 -11.71 -10.59
N TRP A 354 -3.43 -13.05 -10.56
CA TRP A 354 -2.78 -13.75 -9.44
C TRP A 354 -1.31 -13.31 -9.24
N ASN A 355 -0.59 -13.11 -10.34
CA ASN A 355 0.79 -12.64 -10.31
C ASN A 355 0.85 -11.23 -9.73
N TYR A 356 0.00 -10.32 -10.20
CA TYR A 356 -0.13 -8.95 -9.70
C TYR A 356 -0.30 -8.91 -8.18
N VAL A 357 -1.29 -9.66 -7.65
CA VAL A 357 -1.60 -9.65 -6.22
C VAL A 357 -0.50 -10.26 -5.37
N SER A 358 0.17 -11.28 -5.89
CA SER A 358 1.30 -11.92 -5.21
C SER A 358 2.51 -10.98 -5.15
N LEU A 359 2.77 -10.21 -6.20
CA LEU A 359 3.95 -9.34 -6.30
C LEU A 359 3.91 -8.16 -5.33
N TYR A 360 2.83 -7.37 -5.30
CA TYR A 360 2.77 -6.23 -4.39
C TYR A 360 2.70 -6.68 -2.93
N THR A 361 2.01 -7.79 -2.64
CA THR A 361 1.92 -8.33 -1.28
C THR A 361 3.27 -8.86 -0.80
N GLY A 362 4.03 -9.51 -1.69
CA GLY A 362 5.38 -9.96 -1.39
C GLY A 362 6.33 -8.81 -1.04
N ALA A 363 6.15 -7.66 -1.70
CA ALA A 363 6.90 -6.44 -1.37
C ALA A 363 6.51 -5.86 0.00
N SER A 364 5.23 -5.84 0.35
CA SER A 364 4.76 -5.39 1.67
C SER A 364 5.27 -6.29 2.80
N LEU A 365 5.26 -7.60 2.60
CA LEU A 365 5.83 -8.59 3.52
C LEU A 365 7.34 -8.42 3.69
N SER A 366 8.08 -8.22 2.60
CA SER A 366 9.53 -7.99 2.63
C SER A 366 9.88 -6.70 3.39
N ALA A 367 9.11 -5.63 3.16
CA ALA A 367 9.26 -4.36 3.85
C ALA A 367 9.01 -4.50 5.36
N ALA A 368 7.87 -5.10 5.76
CA ALA A 368 7.55 -5.39 7.16
C ALA A 368 8.61 -6.29 7.82
N TRP A 369 9.11 -7.30 7.10
CA TRP A 369 10.16 -8.19 7.61
C TRP A 369 11.47 -7.43 7.87
N ASN A 370 11.86 -6.48 7.02
CA ASN A 370 13.04 -5.64 7.25
C ASN A 370 12.90 -4.76 8.50
N LEU A 371 11.70 -4.21 8.75
CA LEU A 371 11.42 -3.44 9.98
C LEU A 371 11.56 -4.32 11.23
N LEU A 372 10.95 -5.51 11.24
CA LEU A 372 11.05 -6.46 12.36
C LEU A 372 12.50 -6.88 12.66
N ASN A 373 13.30 -7.07 11.60
CA ASN A 373 14.69 -7.48 11.74
C ASN A 373 15.66 -6.30 11.94
N LYS A 374 15.15 -5.08 12.17
CA LYS A 374 15.94 -3.86 12.36
C LYS A 374 16.96 -3.62 11.25
N ARG A 375 16.61 -4.06 10.03
CA ARG A 375 17.40 -3.79 8.81
C ARG A 375 17.04 -2.45 8.19
N SER A 376 15.92 -1.88 8.61
CA SER A 376 15.45 -0.58 8.17
C SER A 376 14.65 0.05 9.30
N ASP A 377 14.76 1.36 9.42
CA ASP A 377 13.90 2.18 10.25
C ASP A 377 12.68 2.66 9.44
N ILE A 378 12.88 2.88 8.13
CA ILE A 378 11.82 3.16 7.15
C ILE A 378 11.90 2.15 6.01
N ALA A 379 10.79 1.49 5.69
CA ALA A 379 10.69 0.58 4.55
C ALA A 379 9.58 1.06 3.61
N ILE A 380 9.87 1.18 2.31
CA ILE A 380 8.98 1.74 1.30
C ILE A 380 8.50 0.64 0.36
N ASN A 381 7.20 0.56 0.09
CA ASN A 381 6.60 -0.22 -1.00
C ASN A 381 5.50 0.57 -1.73
N TRP A 382 5.83 1.18 -2.86
CA TRP A 382 4.84 1.92 -3.66
C TRP A 382 3.86 1.05 -4.43
N SER A 383 4.15 -0.24 -4.61
CA SER A 383 3.27 -1.14 -5.39
C SER A 383 2.05 -1.62 -4.60
N GLY A 384 2.13 -1.59 -3.27
CA GLY A 384 1.08 -2.00 -2.35
C GLY A 384 0.13 -0.88 -1.94
N GLY A 385 -0.54 -1.06 -0.81
CA GLY A 385 -1.45 -0.07 -0.23
C GLY A 385 -2.91 -0.26 -0.64
N LEU A 386 -3.30 -1.48 -1.00
CA LEU A 386 -4.61 -1.79 -1.57
C LEU A 386 -5.66 -2.00 -0.46
N HIS A 387 -6.04 -0.89 0.17
CA HIS A 387 -6.79 -0.83 1.43
C HIS A 387 -8.27 -1.23 1.37
N HIS A 388 -8.88 -1.34 0.19
CA HIS A 388 -10.31 -1.65 0.05
C HIS A 388 -10.63 -3.15 0.03
N ALA A 389 -9.63 -4.00 -0.22
CA ALA A 389 -9.82 -5.44 -0.30
C ALA A 389 -10.31 -5.98 1.05
N LYS A 390 -11.39 -6.77 1.03
CA LYS A 390 -11.96 -7.42 2.23
C LYS A 390 -11.40 -8.82 2.37
N LYS A 391 -11.81 -9.51 3.43
CA LYS A 391 -11.38 -10.89 3.71
C LYS A 391 -11.64 -11.85 2.54
N ASN A 392 -12.78 -11.71 1.87
CA ASN A 392 -13.22 -12.59 0.78
C ASN A 392 -13.93 -11.85 -0.37
N LEU A 393 -13.64 -10.57 -0.54
CA LEU A 393 -14.32 -9.72 -1.52
C LEU A 393 -13.32 -8.69 -2.10
N ALA A 394 -13.22 -8.66 -3.43
CA ALA A 394 -12.55 -7.57 -4.14
C ALA A 394 -13.42 -6.30 -4.11
N SER A 395 -12.82 -5.15 -3.92
CA SER A 395 -13.53 -3.86 -3.84
C SER A 395 -12.59 -2.71 -4.15
N GLY A 396 -13.06 -1.66 -4.84
CA GLY A 396 -12.29 -0.43 -5.03
C GLY A 396 -10.94 -0.65 -5.70
N PHE A 397 -10.91 -1.47 -6.75
CA PHE A 397 -9.69 -1.89 -7.47
C PHE A 397 -8.76 -2.83 -6.68
N CYS A 398 -9.12 -3.21 -5.45
CA CYS A 398 -8.30 -3.99 -4.53
C CYS A 398 -8.79 -5.43 -4.43
N TYR A 399 -7.86 -6.40 -4.56
CA TYR A 399 -8.16 -7.83 -4.52
C TYR A 399 -7.57 -8.50 -3.27
N VAL A 400 -6.33 -8.19 -2.92
CA VAL A 400 -5.67 -8.68 -1.71
C VAL A 400 -5.27 -7.48 -0.86
N ASN A 401 -5.50 -7.55 0.43
CA ASN A 401 -5.17 -6.51 1.38
C ASN A 401 -3.76 -6.74 1.93
N ASP A 402 -2.76 -6.26 1.21
CA ASP A 402 -1.36 -6.40 1.57
C ASP A 402 -1.00 -5.64 2.85
N ILE A 403 -1.73 -4.56 3.16
CA ILE A 403 -1.59 -3.79 4.39
C ILE A 403 -1.94 -4.65 5.60
N VAL A 404 -3.10 -5.31 5.57
CA VAL A 404 -3.54 -6.18 6.67
C VAL A 404 -2.53 -7.30 6.92
N ILE A 405 -2.04 -7.93 5.84
CA ILE A 405 -1.03 -8.99 5.94
C ILE A 405 0.29 -8.46 6.53
N ALA A 406 0.74 -7.27 6.10
CA ALA A 406 1.94 -6.64 6.64
C ALA A 406 1.78 -6.26 8.13
N ILE A 407 0.62 -5.73 8.53
CA ILE A 407 0.32 -5.41 9.94
C ILE A 407 0.29 -6.69 10.78
N GLN A 408 -0.32 -7.78 10.30
CA GLN A 408 -0.31 -9.07 11.00
C GLN A 408 1.11 -9.59 11.23
N LEU A 409 2.02 -9.41 10.25
CA LEU A 409 3.43 -9.71 10.43
C LEU A 409 4.08 -8.80 11.49
N LEU A 410 3.85 -7.49 11.44
CA LEU A 410 4.38 -6.54 12.45
C LEU A 410 3.89 -6.88 13.87
N LEU A 411 2.63 -7.32 14.01
CA LEU A 411 2.03 -7.76 15.26
C LEU A 411 2.67 -9.03 15.86
N THR A 412 3.56 -9.72 15.15
CA THR A 412 4.33 -10.83 15.74
C THR A 412 5.35 -10.35 16.77
N GLN A 413 5.79 -9.09 16.72
CA GLN A 413 6.76 -8.51 17.66
C GLN A 413 6.31 -7.17 18.26
N HIS A 414 5.42 -6.44 17.59
CA HIS A 414 4.89 -5.17 18.08
C HIS A 414 3.51 -5.38 18.72
N GLN A 415 3.34 -4.93 19.97
CA GLN A 415 2.08 -5.00 20.69
C GLN A 415 1.02 -4.08 20.08
N ARG A 416 1.44 -2.90 19.63
CA ARG A 416 0.58 -1.85 19.08
C ARG A 416 1.15 -1.36 17.76
N VAL A 417 0.37 -1.49 16.69
CA VAL A 417 0.67 -0.93 15.37
C VAL A 417 -0.33 0.18 15.08
N LEU A 418 0.13 1.34 14.64
CA LEU A 418 -0.73 2.42 14.17
C LEU A 418 -0.80 2.39 12.65
N TYR A 419 -2.01 2.33 12.10
CA TYR A 419 -2.27 2.49 10.67
C TYR A 419 -2.75 3.91 10.40
N ILE A 420 -2.08 4.62 9.50
CA ILE A 420 -2.44 5.97 9.06
C ILE A 420 -2.73 5.92 7.58
N ASP A 421 -3.85 6.50 7.16
CA ASP A 421 -4.32 6.49 5.77
C ASP A 421 -4.60 7.92 5.29
N ILE A 422 -3.86 8.35 4.25
CA ILE A 422 -4.01 9.67 3.61
C ILE A 422 -4.52 9.57 2.15
N ASP A 423 -5.04 8.40 1.76
CA ASP A 423 -5.85 8.25 0.55
C ASP A 423 -7.11 9.12 0.64
N VAL A 424 -7.63 9.57 -0.50
CA VAL A 424 -8.88 10.33 -0.49
C VAL A 424 -10.08 9.47 -0.12
N HIS A 425 -10.00 8.14 -0.27
CA HIS A 425 -11.03 7.20 0.11
C HIS A 425 -10.79 6.64 1.51
N HIS A 426 -11.87 6.32 2.22
CA HIS A 426 -11.75 5.70 3.54
C HIS A 426 -11.08 4.32 3.45
N GLY A 427 -10.09 4.06 4.31
CA GLY A 427 -9.35 2.79 4.45
C GLY A 427 -10.16 1.64 5.05
N ASP A 428 -11.33 1.41 4.50
CA ASP A 428 -12.41 0.59 5.06
C ASP A 428 -12.09 -0.90 5.17
N GLY A 429 -11.24 -1.46 4.30
CA GLY A 429 -10.83 -2.87 4.39
C GLY A 429 -9.86 -3.11 5.55
N VAL A 430 -8.95 -2.15 5.80
CA VAL A 430 -8.01 -2.22 6.93
C VAL A 430 -8.73 -1.98 8.25
N GLU A 431 -9.63 -0.98 8.30
CA GLU A 431 -10.48 -0.72 9.46
C GLU A 431 -11.30 -1.97 9.82
N GLN A 432 -12.04 -2.53 8.86
CA GLN A 432 -12.85 -3.74 9.11
C GLN A 432 -12.01 -4.93 9.58
N ALA A 433 -10.80 -5.12 9.05
CA ALA A 433 -9.93 -6.23 9.42
C ALA A 433 -9.48 -6.18 10.88
N PHE A 434 -9.38 -4.99 11.47
CA PHE A 434 -8.89 -4.78 12.83
C PHE A 434 -9.93 -4.21 13.79
N GLU A 435 -11.19 -4.07 13.36
CA GLU A 435 -12.29 -3.48 14.14
C GLU A 435 -12.46 -4.11 15.53
N SER A 436 -12.12 -5.38 15.71
CA SER A 436 -12.30 -6.11 16.97
C SER A 436 -11.08 -6.17 17.91
N THR A 437 -10.00 -5.42 17.62
CA THR A 437 -8.75 -5.47 18.40
C THR A 437 -8.26 -4.10 18.86
N ASP A 438 -7.63 -4.05 20.04
CA ASP A 438 -6.94 -2.88 20.59
C ASP A 438 -5.45 -2.81 20.17
N ARG A 439 -4.96 -3.83 19.45
CA ARG A 439 -3.55 -3.94 19.02
C ARG A 439 -3.25 -3.17 17.74
N VAL A 440 -4.28 -2.76 17.01
CA VAL A 440 -4.14 -1.91 15.83
C VAL A 440 -5.08 -0.73 16.00
N PHE A 441 -4.56 0.47 15.78
CA PHE A 441 -5.37 1.68 15.73
C PHE A 441 -5.42 2.16 14.29
N THR A 442 -6.62 2.38 13.74
CA THR A 442 -6.80 2.89 12.37
C THR A 442 -7.14 4.38 12.41
N LEU A 443 -6.35 5.18 11.69
CA LEU A 443 -6.55 6.61 11.54
C LEU A 443 -6.66 6.95 10.05
N SER A 444 -7.83 7.40 9.59
CA SER A 444 -8.06 7.71 8.17
C SER A 444 -8.53 9.14 7.94
N TYR A 445 -7.91 9.82 6.98
CA TYR A 445 -8.26 11.17 6.52
C TYR A 445 -8.79 11.12 5.10
N HIS A 446 -10.10 11.20 4.93
CA HIS A 446 -10.73 10.91 3.64
C HIS A 446 -11.87 11.85 3.32
N LYS A 447 -12.22 11.92 2.04
CA LYS A 447 -13.45 12.59 1.62
C LYS A 447 -14.64 11.78 2.12
N TYR A 448 -15.59 12.47 2.74
CA TYR A 448 -16.84 11.84 3.17
C TYR A 448 -18.07 12.62 2.66
N GLY A 449 -19.24 11.98 2.72
CA GLY A 449 -20.51 12.56 2.34
C GLY A 449 -20.91 12.31 0.89
N ILE A 450 -21.86 13.10 0.40
CA ILE A 450 -22.49 12.90 -0.91
C ILE A 450 -21.65 13.55 -2.02
N ASP A 451 -21.47 12.82 -3.11
CA ASP A 451 -20.80 13.29 -4.32
C ASP A 451 -21.73 14.17 -5.18
N LYS A 452 -21.18 14.74 -6.26
CA LYS A 452 -21.95 15.61 -7.17
C LYS A 452 -23.12 14.91 -7.88
N HIS A 453 -23.15 13.58 -7.88
CA HIS A 453 -24.17 12.77 -8.52
C HIS A 453 -25.25 12.30 -7.53
N GLY A 454 -25.13 12.63 -6.24
CA GLY A 454 -26.09 12.26 -5.22
C GLY A 454 -25.82 10.92 -4.55
N TYR A 455 -24.67 10.30 -4.81
CA TYR A 455 -24.25 9.04 -4.19
C TYR A 455 -23.24 9.30 -3.06
N PRO A 456 -23.18 8.45 -2.02
CA PRO A 456 -22.05 8.48 -1.09
C PRO A 456 -20.73 8.39 -1.84
N PHE A 457 -19.76 9.22 -1.47
CA PHE A 457 -18.39 9.09 -1.98
C PHE A 457 -17.86 7.73 -1.54
N PHE A 458 -17.32 6.95 -2.50
CA PHE A 458 -16.84 5.60 -2.24
C PHE A 458 -15.80 5.61 -1.10
N PRO A 459 -15.83 4.64 -0.16
CA PRO A 459 -16.74 3.48 -0.06
C PRO A 459 -18.07 3.77 0.67
N GLY A 460 -18.28 4.99 1.16
CA GLY A 460 -19.49 5.41 1.88
C GLY A 460 -19.48 5.12 3.39
N THR A 461 -18.36 4.63 3.92
CA THR A 461 -18.09 4.44 5.36
C THR A 461 -17.08 5.48 5.87
N GLY A 462 -16.73 5.45 7.16
CA GLY A 462 -15.73 6.35 7.73
C GLY A 462 -16.33 7.64 8.31
N ASN A 463 -17.55 7.56 8.85
CA ASN A 463 -18.12 8.70 9.56
C ASN A 463 -17.28 9.01 10.82
N VAL A 464 -17.33 10.26 11.29
CA VAL A 464 -16.65 10.68 12.53
C VAL A 464 -17.11 9.89 13.76
N ASP A 465 -18.32 9.34 13.73
CA ASP A 465 -18.90 8.52 14.80
C ASP A 465 -18.56 7.03 14.67
N ASP A 466 -17.94 6.60 13.54
CA ASP A 466 -17.51 5.23 13.30
C ASP A 466 -16.20 4.99 14.06
N MET A 467 -16.33 4.58 15.32
CA MET A 467 -15.23 4.44 16.30
C MET A 467 -14.93 2.96 16.61
N GLY A 468 -15.22 2.06 15.67
CA GLY A 468 -15.20 0.61 15.89
C GLY A 468 -16.47 0.09 16.60
N PRO A 469 -16.41 -1.08 17.25
CA PRO A 469 -17.58 -1.77 17.79
C PRO A 469 -18.25 -0.97 18.90
N THR A 470 -19.59 -1.00 18.93
CA THR A 470 -20.37 -0.29 19.95
C THR A 470 -20.37 -1.02 21.30
N ASP A 471 -20.21 -2.35 21.29
CA ASP A 471 -20.14 -3.20 22.49
C ASP A 471 -18.95 -2.81 23.37
N PRO A 472 -19.17 -2.33 24.61
CA PRO A 472 -18.09 -2.02 25.55
C PRO A 472 -17.18 -3.20 25.88
N ALA A 473 -17.63 -4.45 25.73
CA ALA A 473 -16.80 -5.63 25.98
C ALA A 473 -15.82 -5.93 24.82
N ASN A 474 -16.03 -5.34 23.64
CA ASN A 474 -15.15 -5.52 22.51
C ASN A 474 -13.91 -4.63 22.64
N ARG A 475 -12.73 -5.24 22.57
CA ARG A 475 -11.45 -4.56 22.76
C ARG A 475 -11.16 -3.49 21.69
N GLY A 476 -11.67 -3.68 20.48
CA GLY A 476 -11.47 -2.70 19.39
C GLY A 476 -12.34 -1.45 19.50
N LYS A 477 -13.23 -1.36 20.49
CA LYS A 477 -14.01 -0.14 20.72
C LYS A 477 -13.08 1.05 20.95
N GLY A 478 -13.30 2.14 20.22
CA GLY A 478 -12.50 3.36 20.30
C GLY A 478 -11.13 3.27 19.64
N HIS A 479 -10.83 2.19 18.91
CA HIS A 479 -9.54 1.99 18.21
C HIS A 479 -9.59 2.29 16.71
N CYS A 480 -10.67 2.92 16.26
CA CYS A 480 -10.79 3.49 14.91
C CYS A 480 -11.07 4.98 15.07
N LEU A 481 -10.36 5.84 14.32
CA LEU A 481 -10.59 7.27 14.30
C LEU A 481 -10.66 7.76 12.86
N ASN A 482 -11.83 8.28 12.51
CA ASN A 482 -12.15 8.72 11.17
C ASN A 482 -12.26 10.25 11.09
N ILE A 483 -11.58 10.83 10.09
CA ILE A 483 -11.54 12.27 9.85
C ILE A 483 -12.23 12.55 8.50
N PRO A 484 -13.57 12.69 8.49
CA PRO A 484 -14.33 13.00 7.28
C PRO A 484 -14.14 14.46 6.84
N ILE A 485 -13.69 14.66 5.61
CA ILE A 485 -13.34 15.97 5.04
C ILE A 485 -14.22 16.25 3.81
N ASP A 486 -14.63 17.52 3.61
CA ASP A 486 -15.39 17.97 2.45
C ASP A 486 -14.46 18.22 1.22
N ASP A 487 -15.03 18.46 0.03
CA ASP A 487 -14.27 18.77 -1.19
C ASP A 487 -13.30 19.97 -1.00
N GLY A 488 -12.16 19.89 -1.68
CA GLY A 488 -11.29 21.04 -1.95
C GLY A 488 -10.42 21.51 -0.78
N ILE A 489 -10.20 20.70 0.27
CA ILE A 489 -9.25 21.05 1.34
C ILE A 489 -7.88 21.45 0.77
N ASP A 490 -7.32 22.54 1.30
CA ASP A 490 -6.03 23.09 0.86
C ASP A 490 -4.87 22.60 1.73
N ASP A 491 -3.65 22.95 1.29
CA ASP A 491 -2.40 22.51 1.90
C ASP A 491 -2.27 22.89 3.37
N ASP A 492 -2.56 24.15 3.71
CA ASP A 492 -2.34 24.65 5.07
C ASP A 492 -3.36 24.07 6.05
N GLN A 493 -4.61 23.95 5.61
CA GLN A 493 -5.65 23.27 6.37
C GLN A 493 -5.33 21.80 6.62
N TYR A 494 -4.90 21.07 5.57
CA TYR A 494 -4.60 19.65 5.69
C TYR A 494 -3.38 19.41 6.58
N LYS A 495 -2.29 20.17 6.40
CA LYS A 495 -1.10 20.09 7.26
C LYS A 495 -1.45 20.34 8.74
N TRP A 496 -2.23 21.38 9.02
CA TRP A 496 -2.67 21.69 10.38
C TRP A 496 -3.53 20.57 10.97
N LEU A 497 -4.53 20.10 10.22
CA LEU A 497 -5.44 19.03 10.63
C LEU A 497 -4.67 17.74 10.91
N PHE A 498 -3.86 17.30 9.94
CA PHE A 498 -3.06 16.08 10.02
C PHE A 498 -2.10 16.13 11.20
N LYS A 499 -1.29 17.19 11.32
CA LYS A 499 -0.34 17.29 12.43
C LYS A 499 -1.02 17.29 13.78
N THR A 500 -2.12 18.04 13.93
CA THR A 500 -2.83 18.16 15.21
C THR A 500 -3.41 16.83 15.65
N VAL A 501 -4.11 16.13 14.76
CA VAL A 501 -4.78 14.87 15.10
C VAL A 501 -3.78 13.71 15.18
N THR A 502 -2.90 13.55 14.17
CA THR A 502 -1.93 12.46 14.13
C THR A 502 -0.96 12.51 15.31
N SER A 503 -0.47 13.69 15.70
CA SER A 503 0.43 13.81 16.88
C SER A 503 -0.29 13.36 18.15
N ALA A 504 -1.54 13.77 18.35
CA ALA A 504 -2.33 13.35 19.51
C ALA A 504 -2.58 11.84 19.53
N VAL A 505 -2.83 11.23 18.37
CA VAL A 505 -3.00 9.77 18.24
C VAL A 505 -1.70 9.05 18.58
N ILE A 506 -0.56 9.46 18.02
CA ILE A 506 0.74 8.87 18.34
C ILE A 506 1.03 8.96 19.84
N ASP A 507 0.85 10.13 20.44
CA ASP A 507 1.08 10.36 21.87
C ASP A 507 0.18 9.48 22.75
N LYS A 508 -1.10 9.36 22.39
CA LYS A 508 -2.08 8.66 23.23
C LYS A 508 -2.04 7.14 23.04
N TYR A 509 -2.00 6.68 21.80
CA TYR A 509 -1.98 5.25 21.49
C TYR A 509 -0.59 4.64 21.72
N ASN A 510 0.47 5.44 21.65
CA ASN A 510 1.86 5.01 21.90
C ASN A 510 2.23 3.75 21.09
N PRO A 511 2.15 3.78 19.74
CA PRO A 511 2.47 2.63 18.90
C PRO A 511 3.96 2.26 18.96
N GLN A 512 4.27 1.03 18.54
CA GLN A 512 5.65 0.54 18.41
C GLN A 512 6.11 0.43 16.95
N ALA A 513 5.18 0.49 16.00
CA ALA A 513 5.42 0.58 14.57
C ALA A 513 4.25 1.31 13.90
N ILE A 514 4.52 1.96 12.79
CA ILE A 514 3.52 2.69 11.99
C ILE A 514 3.49 2.12 10.57
N VAL A 515 2.29 1.91 10.04
CA VAL A 515 2.05 1.70 8.61
C VAL A 515 1.33 2.92 8.08
N LEU A 516 1.94 3.64 7.14
CA LEU A 516 1.36 4.82 6.51
C LEU A 516 1.05 4.50 5.05
N GLN A 517 -0.25 4.43 4.73
CA GLN A 517 -0.77 4.35 3.36
C GLN A 517 -0.76 5.75 2.77
N SER A 518 -0.06 5.90 1.64
CA SER A 518 0.21 7.17 0.96
C SER A 518 -0.52 7.24 -0.38
N GLY A 519 -1.85 7.09 -0.34
CA GLY A 519 -2.73 7.26 -1.49
C GLY A 519 -2.56 8.65 -2.11
N ALA A 520 -2.21 8.67 -3.39
CA ALA A 520 -1.88 9.90 -4.13
C ALA A 520 -3.09 10.50 -4.87
N ASP A 521 -4.29 9.99 -4.65
CA ASP A 521 -5.54 10.55 -5.15
C ASP A 521 -6.11 11.68 -4.27
N SER A 522 -5.52 11.95 -3.11
CA SER A 522 -5.75 13.16 -2.31
C SER A 522 -5.07 14.41 -2.91
N LEU A 523 -4.29 14.26 -3.97
CA LEU A 523 -3.65 15.38 -4.67
C LEU A 523 -4.64 16.23 -5.48
N GLY A 524 -4.32 17.51 -5.62
CA GLY A 524 -4.98 18.41 -6.54
C GLY A 524 -4.88 17.92 -7.98
N GLY A 525 -6.00 18.02 -8.71
CA GLY A 525 -6.06 17.60 -10.12
C GLY A 525 -6.05 16.08 -10.34
N ASP A 526 -6.24 15.26 -9.31
CA ASP A 526 -6.50 13.83 -9.48
C ASP A 526 -7.78 13.58 -10.34
N ARG A 527 -7.85 12.44 -11.03
CA ARG A 527 -9.00 12.13 -11.89
C ARG A 527 -10.26 11.78 -11.11
N LEU A 528 -10.13 11.10 -9.98
CA LEU A 528 -11.24 10.62 -9.15
C LEU A 528 -11.36 11.41 -7.84
N GLY A 529 -10.23 11.72 -7.21
CA GLY A 529 -10.13 12.48 -5.97
C GLY A 529 -10.60 13.92 -6.09
N ARG A 530 -10.88 14.51 -4.92
CA ARG A 530 -11.55 15.82 -4.81
C ARG A 530 -10.92 16.78 -3.81
N PHE A 531 -9.75 16.43 -3.30
CA PHE A 531 -8.94 17.34 -2.51
C PHE A 531 -8.09 18.22 -3.42
N ASN A 532 -7.33 19.13 -2.80
CA ASN A 532 -6.55 20.13 -3.51
C ASN A 532 -5.10 20.21 -3.03
N LEU A 533 -4.53 19.08 -2.61
CA LEU A 533 -3.19 19.03 -2.01
C LEU A 533 -2.08 19.11 -3.06
N ASN A 534 -1.02 19.85 -2.76
CA ASN A 534 0.24 19.76 -3.49
C ASN A 534 1.14 18.63 -2.96
N ILE A 535 2.10 18.25 -3.80
CA ILE A 535 3.09 17.20 -3.53
C ILE A 535 3.82 17.43 -2.20
N LYS A 536 4.27 18.66 -1.92
CA LYS A 536 4.97 18.98 -0.66
C LYS A 536 4.06 18.94 0.57
N ALA A 537 2.78 19.24 0.42
CA ALA A 537 1.81 19.16 1.51
C ALA A 537 1.45 17.71 1.84
N HIS A 538 1.39 16.85 0.83
CA HIS A 538 1.24 15.40 1.01
C HIS A 538 2.49 14.81 1.70
N GLY A 539 3.70 15.14 1.21
CA GLY A 539 4.97 14.73 1.83
C GLY A 539 5.20 15.23 3.27
N TYR A 540 4.58 16.35 3.67
CA TYR A 540 4.59 16.83 5.06
C TYR A 540 3.95 15.84 6.05
N CYS A 541 3.00 15.03 5.58
CA CYS A 541 2.39 13.98 6.41
C CYS A 541 3.45 12.93 6.78
N ILE A 542 4.31 12.57 5.83
CA ILE A 542 5.41 11.63 6.02
C ILE A 542 6.45 12.22 6.97
N GLU A 543 6.81 13.49 6.79
CA GLU A 543 7.73 14.20 7.68
C GLU A 543 7.23 14.21 9.14
N THR A 544 5.93 14.51 9.33
CA THR A 544 5.28 14.52 10.64
C THR A 544 5.36 13.16 11.33
N VAL A 545 5.12 12.07 10.59
CA VAL A 545 5.14 10.71 11.14
C VAL A 545 6.57 10.21 11.36
N LYS A 546 7.49 10.47 10.42
CA LYS A 546 8.92 10.16 10.53
C LYS A 546 9.54 10.78 11.78
N ALA A 547 9.11 11.97 12.19
CA ALA A 547 9.60 12.65 13.38
C ALA A 547 9.37 11.87 14.69
N SER A 548 8.47 10.87 14.70
CA SER A 548 8.28 9.98 15.87
C SER A 548 9.45 9.02 16.12
N GLY A 549 10.31 8.79 15.12
CA GLY A 549 11.43 7.85 15.21
C GLY A 549 11.02 6.37 15.35
N LEU A 550 9.75 6.05 15.08
CA LEU A 550 9.25 4.68 15.12
C LEU A 550 9.48 3.95 13.78
N PRO A 551 9.61 2.61 13.79
CA PRO A 551 9.62 1.81 12.58
C PRO A 551 8.43 2.15 11.67
N LEU A 552 8.72 2.57 10.44
CA LEU A 552 7.72 3.07 9.49
C LEU A 552 7.69 2.23 8.21
N LEU A 553 6.55 1.61 7.95
CA LEU A 553 6.22 1.07 6.62
C LEU A 553 5.46 2.14 5.84
N LEU A 554 6.11 2.72 4.84
CA LEU A 554 5.48 3.63 3.90
C LEU A 554 5.00 2.86 2.67
N ILE A 555 3.71 2.95 2.37
CA ILE A 555 3.10 2.12 1.33
C ILE A 555 2.27 2.98 0.37
N GLY A 556 2.07 2.49 -0.86
CA GLY A 556 1.31 3.18 -1.90
C GLY A 556 -0.19 3.30 -1.60
N GLY A 557 -1.01 3.24 -2.63
CA GLY A 557 -2.45 3.49 -2.52
C GLY A 557 -3.11 3.89 -3.83
N GLY A 558 -4.20 4.65 -3.77
CA GLY A 558 -4.84 5.28 -4.91
C GLY A 558 -3.96 6.31 -5.64
N GLY A 559 -4.51 6.92 -6.70
CA GLY A 559 -3.82 7.91 -7.52
C GLY A 559 -4.00 7.65 -9.02
N TYR A 560 -4.74 8.53 -9.68
CA TYR A 560 -5.29 8.31 -11.02
C TYR A 560 -4.85 9.36 -12.04
N THR A 561 -4.02 10.31 -11.65
CA THR A 561 -3.16 11.13 -12.53
C THR A 561 -1.72 10.61 -12.43
N PRO A 562 -1.29 9.60 -13.24
CA PRO A 562 -0.05 8.84 -13.01
C PRO A 562 1.23 9.66 -12.87
N ARG A 563 1.33 10.78 -13.60
CA ARG A 563 2.47 11.70 -13.52
C ARG A 563 2.60 12.37 -12.13
N ASN A 564 1.47 12.72 -11.50
CA ASN A 564 1.48 13.36 -10.18
C ASN A 564 1.70 12.33 -9.07
N VAL A 565 1.23 11.09 -9.26
CA VAL A 565 1.60 9.95 -8.41
C VAL A 565 3.11 9.77 -8.40
N ALA A 566 3.74 9.73 -9.59
CA ALA A 566 5.18 9.56 -9.71
C ALA A 566 5.98 10.67 -9.03
N ARG A 567 5.57 11.94 -9.23
CA ARG A 567 6.18 13.09 -8.54
C ARG A 567 6.08 12.97 -7.03
N THR A 568 4.89 12.61 -6.54
CA THR A 568 4.60 12.53 -5.10
C THR A 568 5.41 11.43 -4.45
N TRP A 569 5.34 10.20 -4.95
CA TRP A 569 6.09 9.10 -4.38
C TRP A 569 7.61 9.25 -4.54
N CYS A 570 8.09 9.95 -5.57
CA CYS A 570 9.49 10.36 -5.67
C CYS A 570 9.88 11.35 -4.56
N HIS A 571 9.07 12.40 -4.36
CA HIS A 571 9.27 13.37 -3.28
C HIS A 571 9.21 12.72 -1.89
N GLU A 572 8.23 11.85 -1.64
CA GLU A 572 8.09 11.16 -0.36
C GLU A 572 9.25 10.19 -0.08
N THR A 573 9.80 9.58 -1.13
CA THR A 573 11.05 8.82 -1.03
C THR A 573 12.20 9.73 -0.58
N SER A 574 12.29 10.96 -1.13
CA SER A 574 13.29 11.96 -0.73
C SER A 574 13.11 12.39 0.74
N VAL A 575 11.87 12.58 1.20
CA VAL A 575 11.54 12.88 2.61
C VAL A 575 12.03 11.76 3.53
N CYS A 576 11.86 10.49 3.14
CA CYS A 576 12.33 9.35 3.93
C CYS A 576 13.84 9.35 4.13
N VAL A 577 14.60 9.61 3.06
CA VAL A 577 16.08 9.64 3.10
C VAL A 577 16.64 10.98 3.58
N GLY A 578 15.78 12.00 3.74
CA GLY A 578 16.21 13.34 4.19
C GLY A 578 16.89 14.17 3.10
N ALA A 579 16.56 13.91 1.84
CA ALA A 579 17.14 14.60 0.68
C ALA A 579 16.20 15.70 0.15
N GLU A 580 16.81 16.81 -0.27
CA GLU A 580 16.14 17.87 -1.02
C GLU A 580 16.34 17.65 -2.52
N LEU A 581 15.24 17.56 -3.27
CA LEU A 581 15.29 17.39 -4.72
C LEU A 581 15.11 18.73 -5.42
N HIS A 582 15.90 18.96 -6.47
CA HIS A 582 15.71 20.08 -7.38
C HIS A 582 14.42 19.90 -8.22
N ASP A 583 13.85 21.02 -8.64
CA ASP A 583 12.52 21.04 -9.24
C ASP A 583 12.50 20.64 -10.72
N GLU A 584 13.61 20.81 -11.44
CA GLU A 584 13.66 20.44 -12.85
C GLU A 584 13.81 18.92 -12.99
N LEU A 585 12.94 18.25 -13.73
CA LEU A 585 13.10 16.80 -13.89
C LEU A 585 14.41 16.47 -14.64
N PRO A 586 15.19 15.46 -14.23
CA PRO A 586 16.45 15.10 -14.88
C PRO A 586 16.28 14.75 -16.37
N ALA A 587 17.20 15.20 -17.23
CA ALA A 587 17.08 15.08 -18.69
C ALA A 587 17.02 13.62 -19.19
N HIS A 588 17.64 12.71 -18.44
CA HIS A 588 17.74 11.28 -18.72
C HIS A 588 16.53 10.43 -18.32
N ILE A 589 15.37 11.03 -18.02
CA ILE A 589 14.15 10.25 -17.73
C ILE A 589 13.52 9.64 -19.01
N PRO A 590 13.18 8.33 -19.03
CA PRO A 590 12.60 7.65 -20.20
C PRO A 590 11.29 8.24 -20.74
N TYR A 591 10.35 8.55 -19.85
CA TYR A 591 9.00 9.01 -20.21
C TYR A 591 8.83 10.52 -19.98
N ARG A 592 9.83 11.33 -20.31
CA ARG A 592 9.81 12.80 -20.10
C ARG A 592 8.57 13.47 -20.67
N GLN A 593 8.05 12.95 -21.79
CA GLN A 593 6.86 13.51 -22.47
C GLN A 593 5.61 13.45 -21.58
N ALA A 594 5.52 12.54 -20.61
CA ALA A 594 4.41 12.45 -19.67
C ALA A 594 4.33 13.65 -18.69
N PHE A 595 5.41 14.43 -18.59
CA PHE A 595 5.56 15.55 -17.67
C PHE A 595 5.65 16.90 -18.38
N GLN A 596 5.80 16.92 -19.72
CA GLN A 596 5.97 18.13 -20.52
C GLN A 596 4.65 18.80 -20.90
N GLY A 597 4.67 20.12 -21.04
CA GLY A 597 3.51 20.95 -21.36
C GLY A 597 2.83 21.50 -20.11
N ALA A 598 2.20 22.67 -20.26
CA ALA A 598 1.64 23.43 -19.14
C ALA A 598 0.58 22.63 -18.36
N GLU A 599 -0.19 21.79 -19.05
CA GLU A 599 -1.20 20.91 -18.46
C GLU A 599 -0.62 19.70 -17.71
N ASN A 600 0.67 19.40 -17.93
CA ASN A 600 1.38 18.31 -17.29
C ASN A 600 2.48 18.78 -16.35
N GLY A 601 2.63 20.10 -16.14
CA GLY A 601 3.57 20.68 -15.19
C GLY A 601 4.94 21.02 -15.78
N ASP A 602 5.05 21.21 -17.10
CA ASP A 602 6.24 21.78 -17.79
C ASP A 602 7.60 21.14 -17.45
N GLY A 603 7.61 19.84 -17.16
CA GLY A 603 8.83 19.11 -16.82
C GLY A 603 9.35 19.42 -15.41
N LEU A 604 8.52 19.96 -14.53
CA LEU A 604 8.82 20.21 -13.13
C LEU A 604 8.42 19.02 -12.24
N LEU A 605 9.10 18.87 -11.12
CA LEU A 605 8.77 17.93 -10.05
C LEU A 605 7.61 18.45 -9.20
N TYR A 606 7.56 19.75 -8.92
CA TYR A 606 6.59 20.41 -8.05
C TYR A 606 5.71 21.43 -8.79
N PRO A 607 4.93 21.03 -9.82
CA PRO A 607 3.95 21.93 -10.41
C PRO A 607 2.86 22.29 -9.38
N ASP A 608 2.25 23.47 -9.52
CA ASP A 608 1.08 23.85 -8.72
C ASP A 608 -0.12 22.98 -9.12
N LEU A 609 -0.57 22.15 -8.17
CA LEU A 609 -1.68 21.24 -8.31
C LEU A 609 -3.00 21.85 -7.85
N HIS A 610 -3.00 23.06 -7.26
CA HIS A 610 -4.22 23.69 -6.80
C HIS A 610 -5.19 23.95 -7.96
N ASN A 611 -6.25 23.17 -7.99
CA ASN A 611 -7.33 23.23 -8.96
C ASN A 611 -8.63 23.74 -8.30
N THR A 612 -8.59 24.99 -7.82
CA THR A 612 -9.75 25.69 -7.23
C THR A 612 -10.92 25.86 -8.22
N LYS A 613 -10.66 25.72 -9.52
CA LYS A 613 -11.68 25.73 -10.57
C LYS A 613 -12.54 24.47 -10.59
N ARG A 614 -11.98 23.32 -10.17
CA ARG A 614 -12.65 22.01 -10.22
C ARG A 614 -13.32 21.67 -8.89
N HIS A 615 -12.65 22.00 -7.78
CA HIS A 615 -13.11 21.72 -6.43
C HIS A 615 -12.97 22.99 -5.58
N GLU A 616 -14.10 23.60 -5.23
CA GLU A 616 -14.14 24.69 -4.25
C GLU A 616 -13.82 24.12 -2.86
N ASN A 617 -13.09 24.87 -2.04
CA ASN A 617 -12.81 24.47 -0.68
C ASN A 617 -14.05 24.65 0.21
N LEU A 618 -14.70 23.54 0.56
CA LEU A 618 -15.91 23.52 1.39
C LEU A 618 -15.61 23.38 2.90
N ASN A 619 -14.33 23.31 3.26
CA ASN A 619 -13.83 23.11 4.61
C ASN A 619 -13.57 24.46 5.28
N SER A 620 -14.60 25.08 5.86
CA SER A 620 -14.40 26.30 6.64
C SER A 620 -13.57 26.01 7.89
N GLN A 621 -12.77 26.99 8.34
CA GLN A 621 -11.95 26.84 9.55
C GLN A 621 -12.77 26.43 10.78
N ALA A 622 -14.00 26.97 10.93
CA ALA A 622 -14.89 26.60 12.02
C ALA A 622 -15.34 25.12 11.95
N LYS A 623 -15.58 24.58 10.74
CA LYS A 623 -15.89 23.14 10.57
C LYS A 623 -14.70 22.28 10.96
N LEU A 624 -13.51 22.64 10.48
CA LEU A 624 -12.28 21.89 10.76
C LEU A 624 -11.93 21.91 12.26
N HIS A 625 -12.08 23.06 12.93
CA HIS A 625 -11.91 23.14 14.38
C HIS A 625 -12.88 22.22 15.13
N LYS A 626 -14.16 22.21 14.73
CA LYS A 626 -15.16 21.32 15.32
C LYS A 626 -14.84 19.84 15.06
N LEU A 627 -14.33 19.52 13.86
CA LEU A 627 -13.89 18.18 13.52
C LEU A 627 -12.72 17.73 14.40
N VAL A 628 -11.72 18.60 14.62
CA VAL A 628 -10.61 18.34 15.54
C VAL A 628 -11.09 18.17 16.98
N GLU A 629 -11.99 19.04 17.47
CA GLU A 629 -12.58 18.91 18.80
C GLU A 629 -13.27 17.55 18.97
N GLN A 630 -14.07 17.13 17.97
CA GLN A 630 -14.73 15.83 17.99
C GLN A 630 -13.71 14.67 17.93
N ALA A 631 -12.71 14.75 17.07
CA ALA A 631 -11.68 13.72 16.95
C ALA A 631 -10.87 13.57 18.24
N LEU A 632 -10.52 14.68 18.90
CA LEU A 632 -9.82 14.66 20.18
C LEU A 632 -10.71 14.15 21.32
N GLU A 633 -12.01 14.45 21.30
CA GLU A 633 -12.97 13.87 22.26
C GLU A 633 -13.14 12.37 22.04
N ASN A 634 -13.27 11.93 20.80
CA ASN A 634 -13.30 10.52 20.42
C ASN A 634 -12.03 9.81 20.89
N LEU A 635 -10.88 10.45 20.71
CA LEU A 635 -9.60 9.96 21.20
C LEU A 635 -9.58 9.88 22.73
N ARG A 636 -10.40 10.63 23.50
CA ARG A 636 -10.47 10.51 24.98
C ARG A 636 -10.92 9.14 25.44
N TYR A 637 -11.71 8.41 24.64
CA TYR A 637 -12.20 7.07 24.97
C TYR A 637 -11.13 5.97 24.91
N LEU A 638 -9.95 6.25 24.35
CA LEU A 638 -8.76 5.41 24.60
C LEU A 638 -8.44 5.48 26.11
N GLU A 639 -8.90 4.49 26.87
CA GLU A 639 -8.50 4.31 28.26
C GLU A 639 -7.00 4.03 28.34
N GLY A 640 -6.33 4.53 29.39
CA GLY A 640 -4.90 4.33 29.59
C GLY A 640 -4.54 2.84 29.57
N ALA A 641 -3.53 2.51 28.75
CA ALA A 641 -3.01 1.18 28.46
C ALA A 641 -3.50 0.03 29.37
N PRO A 642 -4.31 -0.92 28.86
CA PRO A 642 -4.46 -2.20 29.52
C PRO A 642 -3.13 -2.95 29.45
N SER A 643 -2.50 -3.09 30.62
CA SER A 643 -1.41 -4.00 30.91
C SER A 643 -1.83 -5.45 30.67
N VAL A 644 -1.01 -6.21 29.95
CA VAL A 644 -0.30 -7.41 30.42
C VAL A 644 0.23 -8.14 29.18
N VAL A 645 1.55 -8.19 29.09
CA VAL A 645 2.26 -9.11 28.21
C VAL A 645 1.96 -10.52 28.72
N VAL A 646 1.35 -11.40 27.92
CA VAL A 646 1.67 -12.82 28.05
C VAL A 646 3.07 -12.95 27.49
N ASN A 647 4.07 -12.85 28.37
CA ASN A 647 5.47 -12.98 27.98
C ASN A 647 5.69 -14.45 27.63
N THR A 648 5.61 -14.79 26.34
CA THR A 648 5.89 -16.15 25.85
C THR A 648 7.37 -16.48 25.85
N LYS A 649 8.25 -15.58 26.34
CA LYS A 649 9.63 -15.96 26.65
C LYS A 649 9.64 -16.88 27.88
N GLY A 650 9.69 -18.18 27.61
CA GLY A 650 9.91 -19.22 28.62
C GLY A 650 8.91 -20.36 28.61
N ILE A 651 7.86 -20.31 27.77
CA ILE A 651 6.90 -21.40 27.65
C ILE A 651 7.29 -22.26 26.45
N SER A 652 7.64 -23.52 26.70
CA SER A 652 7.94 -24.50 25.65
C SER A 652 6.71 -24.80 24.79
N GLU A 653 6.89 -25.23 23.54
CA GLU A 653 5.77 -25.66 22.68
C GLU A 653 4.90 -26.75 23.35
N GLU A 654 5.51 -27.60 24.17
CA GLU A 654 4.82 -28.64 24.96
C GLU A 654 3.89 -28.05 26.04
N GLU A 655 4.29 -26.97 26.69
CA GLU A 655 3.46 -26.30 27.70
C GLU A 655 2.31 -25.52 27.05
N ILE A 656 2.53 -24.93 25.87
CA ILE A 656 1.48 -24.31 25.07
C ILE A 656 0.45 -25.36 24.62
N MET A 657 0.91 -26.54 24.19
CA MET A 657 0.02 -27.66 23.84
C MET A 657 -0.78 -28.16 25.04
N LYS A 658 -0.17 -28.31 26.22
CA LYS A 658 -0.88 -28.72 27.44
C LYS A 658 -1.94 -27.71 27.87
N VAL A 659 -1.65 -26.41 27.78
CA VAL A 659 -2.64 -25.37 28.11
C VAL A 659 -3.78 -25.39 27.09
N ARG A 660 -3.50 -25.61 25.80
CA ARG A 660 -4.54 -25.79 24.78
C ARG A 660 -5.41 -27.00 25.05
N GLU A 661 -4.81 -28.15 25.37
CA GLU A 661 -5.52 -29.39 25.68
C GLU A 661 -6.39 -29.25 26.94
N MET A 662 -5.91 -28.55 27.97
CA MET A 662 -6.71 -28.24 29.17
C MET A 662 -7.91 -27.34 28.86
N VAL A 663 -7.74 -26.30 28.03
CA VAL A 663 -8.83 -25.41 27.63
C VAL A 663 -9.83 -26.13 26.72
N GLU A 664 -9.36 -27.02 25.85
CA GLU A 664 -10.22 -27.84 24.98
C GLU A 664 -11.05 -28.83 25.81
N GLN A 665 -10.46 -29.48 26.81
CA GLN A 665 -11.19 -30.30 27.78
C GLN A 665 -12.23 -29.51 28.58
N GLU A 666 -11.89 -28.31 29.06
CA GLU A 666 -12.83 -27.48 29.82
C GLU A 666 -14.03 -27.05 28.95
N LEU A 667 -13.80 -26.76 27.66
CA LEU A 667 -14.86 -26.44 26.70
C LEU A 667 -15.73 -27.66 26.37
N GLU A 668 -15.15 -28.86 26.29
CA GLU A 668 -15.88 -30.11 26.11
C GLU A 668 -16.75 -30.44 27.34
N ASP A 669 -16.19 -30.32 28.55
CA ASP A 669 -16.92 -30.53 29.81
C ASP A 669 -18.10 -29.56 29.94
N GLU A 670 -17.90 -28.27 29.62
CA GLU A 670 -19.00 -27.29 29.59
C GLU A 670 -20.06 -27.64 28.54
N ALA A 671 -19.66 -28.16 27.37
CA ALA A 671 -20.60 -28.56 26.33
C ALA A 671 -21.43 -29.77 26.78
N GLU A 672 -20.82 -30.73 27.47
CA GLU A 672 -21.51 -31.87 28.07
C GLU A 672 -22.47 -31.44 29.17
N GLU A 673 -22.08 -30.54 30.06
CA GLU A 673 -22.96 -29.99 31.11
C GLU A 673 -24.17 -29.26 30.50
N ARG A 674 -23.96 -28.43 29.47
CA ARG A 674 -25.05 -27.76 28.73
C ARG A 674 -25.99 -28.78 28.08
N HIS A 675 -25.45 -29.87 27.54
CA HIS A 675 -26.24 -30.95 26.96
C HIS A 675 -27.05 -31.70 28.04
N GLN A 676 -26.44 -32.03 29.18
CA GLN A 676 -27.12 -32.68 30.30
C GLN A 676 -28.25 -31.82 30.87
N LEU A 677 -28.03 -30.51 31.05
CA LEU A 677 -29.05 -29.56 31.48
C LEU A 677 -30.22 -29.46 30.50
N SER A 678 -29.93 -29.51 29.19
CA SER A 678 -30.95 -29.55 28.14
C SER A 678 -31.80 -30.84 28.19
N VAL A 679 -31.16 -31.99 28.37
CA VAL A 679 -31.84 -33.29 28.51
C VAL A 679 -32.70 -33.33 29.77
N GLU A 680 -32.19 -32.87 30.91
CA GLU A 680 -32.92 -32.83 32.19
C GLU A 680 -34.11 -31.86 32.12
N ASN A 681 -33.96 -30.69 31.48
CA ASN A 681 -35.07 -29.76 31.24
C ASN A 681 -36.15 -30.36 30.32
N ASN A 682 -35.76 -31.12 29.29
CA ASN A 682 -36.69 -31.83 28.44
C ASN A 682 -37.40 -32.98 29.16
N ARG A 683 -36.71 -33.69 30.06
CA ARG A 683 -37.31 -34.70 30.95
C ARG A 683 -38.34 -34.07 31.88
N ARG A 684 -38.00 -32.98 32.58
CA ARG A 684 -38.91 -32.23 33.46
C ARG A 684 -40.13 -31.68 32.73
N LYS A 685 -39.97 -31.22 31.48
CA LYS A 685 -41.10 -30.82 30.61
C LYS A 685 -42.03 -31.99 30.28
N ARG A 686 -41.48 -33.17 30.02
CA ARG A 686 -42.28 -34.39 29.78
C ARG A 686 -43.00 -34.85 31.04
N GLU A 687 -42.35 -34.82 32.20
CA GLU A 687 -42.94 -35.16 33.50
C GLU A 687 -44.07 -34.20 33.91
N ARG A 688 -43.95 -32.90 33.60
CA ARG A 688 -45.04 -31.91 33.80
C ARG A 688 -46.27 -32.15 32.93
N ASN A 689 -46.14 -32.86 31.81
CA ASN A 689 -47.25 -33.14 30.89
C ASN A 689 -47.98 -34.47 31.17
N VAL A 690 -47.59 -35.23 32.21
CA VAL A 690 -48.24 -36.52 32.56
C VAL A 690 -49.19 -36.42 33.75
N GLY A 691 -49.23 -35.28 34.46
CA GLY A 691 -50.10 -35.08 35.62
C GLY A 691 -51.26 -34.13 35.32
N GLY A 692 -52.30 -34.59 34.63
CA GLY A 692 -53.45 -33.72 34.38
C GLY A 692 -54.53 -34.23 33.43
N ARG A 693 -54.92 -35.50 33.48
CA ARG A 693 -56.21 -35.91 32.88
C ARG A 693 -56.77 -37.17 33.54
N GLY A 694 -57.56 -36.96 34.60
CA GLY A 694 -58.36 -38.01 35.19
C GLY A 694 -58.71 -37.73 36.64
N GLU A 695 -59.68 -36.84 36.87
CA GLU A 695 -60.75 -36.99 37.87
C GLU A 695 -61.47 -35.65 38.08
N ARG A 696 -62.68 -35.55 37.51
CA ARG A 696 -63.86 -34.97 38.16
C ARG A 696 -65.08 -35.38 37.36
N ARG A 697 -65.82 -36.34 37.93
CA ARG A 697 -67.28 -36.40 37.86
C ARG A 697 -67.87 -35.14 38.46
#